data_AF-A0A1E3Y6S7-F1
#
_entry.id   AF-A0A1E3Y6S7-F1
#
_cell.length_a   1.000
_cell.length_b   1.000
_cell.length_c   1.000
_cell.angle_alpha   90.00
_cell.angle_beta   90.00
_cell.angle_gamma   90.00
#
_symmetry.space_group_name_H-M   'P 1'
#
loop_
_entity.id
_entity.type
_entity.pdbx_description
1 polymer ?
#
loop_
_entity_poly.entity_id
_entity_poly.type
_entity_poly.pdbx_seq_one_letter_code
_entity_poly.pdbx_strand_id
1 'polypeptide(L)'
;MPSSMRTIFDTCEPRDDVRHGTIRESEFAADLARVLRKEAAKEYQDPALFFANTHPTEGLKALLTNVFRRLSGAGGEASAIFRLDTQYGGGKTHALIALAHVANGAAGVANIDEFVERALVPSTPVTVAAFDGENADPANGRDVGDGIRAFTPWGELAYALGGKAGYERVRASDEQRKAPGASTIVELFGGRPALMLLDELSVYLRKVKGRPEADQLTPFLTALFKAVESSPGVVLVFTLALGKSGASDAYAQENDYLAEKLAEAESVAARKATLLEPTAEHETAAVLRRRLFAHIDEAGAAEAVEAYSALWKQHAGDLPTTRLNANPTEEFRRSYPLHPELLSVLTDKLATLENFQRVRGMLRLLTQAVAKLWSEQPAQTYAVHLHHLDPAFGPTRTEIVTRLGLRNFAPAIDNDVASANGTALAQQIDVADYAGLPPFGSAVARSILWHSFAFNDPLKGASVEELRFASLAPGMDLGFINDARQKFTSQSAYLDDRPGVPQRFLTEANLNLIIRRQEQQVDRDAARGDLQDRIRAIYEGQTLRLIPFAAGPEDVPDSIEEGRPFLVLIGHDNEAVRSDRLEVPKVVEKIFRYKGTQSEFRALQNNLVFLSADETQKTMMKDAMVRRLALQAIARPERIGQLAEHQQHDVRERFQQSEQRLAAAIQTCYRHVFFPSRNNRLEGATVELGHTALDVPSASERPGSGQLAILRALENNNKIRRASDAPLAPTYVRDQTPLKKGQITTAALRNEFRKDPRLPILLGDDNFIELVRKGIQEEVYVYRSADLLLGPGDPGAEIRVDENSMVFTMAYAREHGIWPRTPAPGPGPQPTPPGPTPLPTPPPLPPGTIEIRAEAPLKEALTHLWDQARTKTGMQIRSIRLRVFDADEALRLLNSMTGIPGAETSVEITAAYETSTGSTLDLTFEGAPKDALVVKEFLQPQFRSAGEKDLTMSYSLTYAAGLSLDGDEPQKLAERLARFATGTVEARAELVRGERS
;
A
#
# COMPACT_ATOMS: atom_id res chain seq x y z
N MET A 1 -21.47 28.04 40.30
CA MET A 1 -21.63 28.49 38.90
C MET A 1 -20.86 29.79 38.77
N PRO A 2 -19.61 29.81 38.28
CA PRO A 2 -18.99 31.08 37.97
C PRO A 2 -19.83 31.75 36.87
N SER A 3 -20.08 33.04 37.05
CA SER A 3 -20.60 33.97 36.05
C SER A 3 -20.01 33.69 34.67
N SER A 4 -20.84 33.72 33.62
CA SER A 4 -20.45 33.41 32.24
C SER A 4 -19.24 34.26 31.82
N MET A 5 -18.06 33.65 31.85
CA MET A 5 -16.83 34.27 31.41
C MET A 5 -16.96 34.67 29.94
N ARG A 6 -16.43 35.84 29.58
CA ARG A 6 -16.48 36.35 28.21
C ARG A 6 -15.53 35.59 27.30
N THR A 7 -15.98 35.27 26.09
CA THR A 7 -15.20 34.56 25.08
C THR A 7 -14.27 35.51 24.33
N ILE A 8 -13.33 34.98 23.54
CA ILE A 8 -12.50 35.82 22.66
C ILE A 8 -13.32 36.62 21.64
N PHE A 9 -14.55 36.18 21.34
CA PHE A 9 -15.45 36.88 20.43
C PHE A 9 -16.09 38.12 21.07
N ASP A 10 -16.15 38.15 22.39
CA ASP A 10 -16.66 39.29 23.18
C ASP A 10 -15.54 40.26 23.57
N THR A 11 -14.31 39.75 23.77
CA THR A 11 -13.19 40.53 24.29
C THR A 11 -12.23 41.03 23.20
N CYS A 12 -12.25 40.46 22.00
CA CYS A 12 -11.32 40.81 20.93
C CYS A 12 -12.06 41.16 19.62
N GLU A 13 -11.54 42.17 18.92
CA GLU A 13 -11.95 42.54 17.58
C GLU A 13 -10.76 42.35 16.63
N PRO A 14 -10.74 41.30 15.80
CA PRO A 14 -9.75 41.16 14.74
C PRO A 14 -9.88 42.33 13.76
N ARG A 15 -8.78 42.68 13.12
CA ARG A 15 -8.84 43.63 12.01
C ARG A 15 -9.70 43.08 10.88
N ASP A 16 -10.32 43.97 10.11
CA ASP A 16 -11.24 43.59 9.03
C ASP A 16 -10.61 42.65 8.00
N ASP A 17 -9.36 42.91 7.61
CA ASP A 17 -8.60 42.10 6.66
C ASP A 17 -8.28 40.70 7.21
N VAL A 18 -7.98 40.61 8.50
CA VAL A 18 -7.76 39.34 9.23
C VAL A 18 -9.07 38.58 9.36
N ARG A 19 -10.16 39.25 9.76
CA ARG A 19 -11.48 38.66 9.98
C ARG A 19 -12.04 38.00 8.72
N HIS A 20 -11.88 38.62 7.56
CA HIS A 20 -12.35 38.09 6.29
C HIS A 20 -11.34 37.13 5.61
N GLY A 21 -10.14 36.97 6.17
CA GLY A 21 -9.08 36.17 5.58
C GLY A 21 -8.63 36.67 4.19
N THR A 22 -8.83 37.96 3.89
CA THR A 22 -8.58 38.54 2.56
C THR A 22 -7.15 39.04 2.37
N ILE A 23 -6.28 38.93 3.38
CA ILE A 23 -4.90 39.42 3.31
C ILE A 23 -4.16 38.71 2.19
N ARG A 24 -3.72 39.47 1.18
CA ARG A 24 -2.96 38.94 0.06
C ARG A 24 -1.54 38.62 0.51
N GLU A 25 -0.95 37.57 -0.06
CA GLU A 25 0.42 37.15 0.31
C GLU A 25 1.47 38.25 0.15
N SER A 26 1.27 39.15 -0.82
CA SER A 26 2.09 40.33 -1.08
C SER A 26 1.97 41.41 0.00
N GLU A 27 0.86 41.45 0.75
CA GLU A 27 0.62 42.43 1.83
C GLU A 27 1.38 42.07 3.13
N PHE A 28 2.04 40.90 3.17
CA PHE A 28 2.99 40.57 4.22
C PHE A 28 4.45 40.86 3.83
N ALA A 29 4.71 41.19 2.57
CA ALA A 29 6.04 41.56 2.08
C ALA A 29 6.14 43.07 1.98
N ALA A 30 6.85 43.68 2.93
CA ALA A 30 7.24 45.07 2.84
C ALA A 30 8.24 45.25 1.70
N ASP A 31 8.03 46.25 0.82
CA ASP A 31 8.95 46.63 -0.25
C ASP A 31 9.20 48.14 -0.14
N LEU A 32 10.41 48.51 0.27
CA LEU A 32 10.80 49.91 0.47
C LEU A 32 10.72 50.68 -0.85
N ALA A 33 11.13 50.09 -1.97
CA ALA A 33 11.19 50.76 -3.25
C ALA A 33 9.78 51.09 -3.76
N ARG A 34 8.81 50.21 -3.55
CA ARG A 34 7.38 50.49 -3.86
C ARG A 34 6.81 51.60 -2.99
N VAL A 35 7.15 51.66 -1.70
CA VAL A 35 6.69 52.74 -0.79
C VAL A 35 7.22 54.09 -1.27
N LEU A 36 8.49 54.16 -1.64
CA LEU A 36 9.12 55.40 -2.13
C LEU A 36 8.54 55.85 -3.47
N ARG A 37 8.14 54.92 -4.35
CA ARG A 37 7.49 55.22 -5.64
C ARG A 37 5.98 55.49 -5.54
N LYS A 38 5.38 55.38 -4.35
CA LYS A 38 3.93 55.51 -4.13
C LYS A 38 3.09 54.40 -4.78
N GLU A 39 3.65 53.20 -4.88
CA GLU A 39 3.05 52.01 -5.51
C GLU A 39 2.74 50.88 -4.50
N ALA A 40 3.00 51.10 -3.21
CA ALA A 40 2.77 50.10 -2.17
C ALA A 40 1.30 50.03 -1.76
N ALA A 41 0.93 48.94 -1.08
CA ALA A 41 -0.39 48.80 -0.47
C ALA A 41 -0.61 49.88 0.61
N LYS A 42 -1.87 50.25 0.87
CA LYS A 42 -2.21 51.39 1.75
C LYS A 42 -1.62 51.25 3.14
N GLU A 43 -1.52 50.02 3.65
CA GLU A 43 -1.01 49.65 4.97
C GLU A 43 0.48 49.99 5.15
N TYR A 44 1.24 50.05 4.06
CA TYR A 44 2.65 50.46 4.05
C TYR A 44 2.85 51.87 3.50
N GLN A 45 1.97 52.32 2.59
CA GLN A 45 2.09 53.61 1.92
C GLN A 45 1.64 54.79 2.79
N ASP A 46 0.56 54.62 3.56
CA ASP A 46 -0.01 55.63 4.44
C ASP A 46 0.72 55.59 5.80
N PRO A 47 1.42 56.68 6.20
CA PRO A 47 2.11 56.73 7.48
C PRO A 47 1.19 56.46 8.68
N ALA A 48 -0.03 57.02 8.68
CA ALA A 48 -0.96 56.91 9.81
C ALA A 48 -1.39 55.45 10.01
N LEU A 49 -1.76 54.78 8.93
CA LEU A 49 -2.14 53.37 8.96
C LEU A 49 -0.94 52.45 9.28
N PHE A 50 0.24 52.77 8.74
CA PHE A 50 1.47 52.02 9.01
C PHE A 50 1.83 52.04 10.50
N PHE A 51 1.87 53.21 11.14
CA PHE A 51 2.22 53.34 12.56
C PHE A 51 1.11 52.88 13.50
N ALA A 52 -0.16 52.94 13.10
CA ALA A 52 -1.25 52.32 13.86
C ALA A 52 -1.09 50.79 13.94
N ASN A 53 -0.67 50.18 12.83
CA ASN A 53 -0.51 48.72 12.68
C ASN A 53 0.89 48.21 13.09
N THR A 54 1.81 49.09 13.45
CA THR A 54 3.16 48.73 13.87
C THR A 54 3.25 48.71 15.40
N HIS A 55 3.88 47.68 15.96
CA HIS A 55 4.19 47.69 17.38
C HIS A 55 5.49 48.48 17.61
N PRO A 56 5.53 49.43 18.57
CA PRO A 56 6.70 50.25 18.83
C PRO A 56 7.73 49.46 19.64
N THR A 57 8.52 48.63 18.95
CA THR A 57 9.54 47.79 19.57
C THR A 57 10.71 48.62 20.11
N GLU A 58 11.39 48.14 21.15
CA GLU A 58 12.56 48.81 21.74
C GLU A 58 13.64 49.09 20.68
N GLY A 59 13.92 48.11 19.83
CA GLY A 59 14.87 48.23 18.72
C GLY A 59 14.47 49.29 17.68
N LEU A 60 13.18 49.35 17.31
CA LEU A 60 12.69 50.36 16.36
C LEU A 60 12.73 51.77 16.98
N LYS A 61 12.33 51.92 18.25
CA LYS A 61 12.43 53.21 18.97
C LYS A 61 13.88 53.70 19.03
N ALA A 62 14.80 52.82 19.39
CA ALA A 62 16.23 53.14 19.47
C ALA A 62 16.76 53.56 18.10
N LEU A 63 16.41 52.83 17.03
CA LEU A 63 16.79 53.18 15.67
C LEU A 63 16.26 54.56 15.25
N LEU A 64 14.95 54.79 15.37
CA LEU A 64 14.33 56.06 15.00
C LEU A 64 14.94 57.22 15.80
N THR A 65 15.06 57.06 17.12
CA THR A 65 15.63 58.09 18.00
C THR A 65 17.07 58.44 17.61
N ASN A 66 17.92 57.44 17.36
CA ASN A 66 19.33 57.67 17.01
C ASN A 66 19.49 58.32 15.63
N VAL A 67 18.73 57.85 14.63
CA VAL A 67 18.77 58.42 13.28
C VAL A 67 18.29 59.87 13.28
N PHE A 68 17.14 60.15 13.90
CA PHE A 68 16.56 61.48 13.86
C PHE A 68 17.26 62.49 14.78
N ARG A 69 17.92 62.06 15.86
CA ARG A 69 18.86 62.92 16.61
C ARG A 69 20.02 63.40 15.75
N ARG A 70 20.58 62.54 14.90
CA ARG A 70 21.67 62.93 13.99
C ARG A 70 21.16 63.83 12.86
N LEU A 71 20.04 63.49 12.22
CA LEU A 71 19.47 64.29 11.12
C LEU A 71 19.04 65.70 11.56
N SER A 72 18.56 65.86 12.79
CA SER A 72 18.16 67.16 13.37
C SER A 72 19.35 68.02 13.85
N GLY A 73 20.58 67.49 13.81
CA GLY A 73 21.76 68.19 14.33
C GLY A 73 21.86 68.19 15.86
N ALA A 74 20.88 67.62 16.57
CA ALA A 74 20.88 67.49 18.03
C ALA A 74 21.79 66.37 18.56
N GLY A 75 22.37 65.56 17.67
CA GLY A 75 23.04 64.30 18.00
C GLY A 75 24.52 64.38 18.41
N GLY A 76 25.22 65.50 18.25
CA GLY A 76 26.65 65.58 18.58
C GLY A 76 27.49 64.47 17.92
N GLU A 77 28.20 63.67 18.72
CA GLU A 77 29.01 62.52 18.26
C GLU A 77 28.20 61.25 17.87
N ALA A 78 26.87 61.33 17.76
CA ALA A 78 26.01 60.19 17.43
C ALA A 78 26.43 59.45 16.15
N SER A 79 26.29 58.12 16.15
CA SER A 79 26.67 57.25 15.03
C SER A 79 26.04 57.66 13.70
N ALA A 80 26.85 57.59 12.64
CA ALA A 80 26.46 57.95 11.27
C ALA A 80 25.89 56.79 10.46
N ILE A 81 26.31 55.57 10.82
CA ILE A 81 26.12 54.36 10.05
C ILE A 81 25.48 53.32 10.96
N PHE A 82 24.33 52.82 10.54
CA PHE A 82 23.56 51.79 11.25
C PHE A 82 23.44 50.55 10.38
N ARG A 83 23.78 49.41 10.98
CA ARG A 83 23.60 48.10 10.37
C ARG A 83 22.41 47.42 11.02
N LEU A 84 21.38 47.17 10.22
CA LEU A 84 20.25 46.38 10.68
C LEU A 84 20.59 44.90 10.51
N ASP A 85 20.66 44.21 11.64
CA ASP A 85 20.85 42.77 11.66
C ASP A 85 19.53 42.10 12.05
N THR A 86 19.30 40.92 11.52
CA THR A 86 18.16 40.10 11.94
C THR A 86 18.66 38.72 12.23
N GLN A 87 18.77 38.42 13.52
CA GLN A 87 18.80 37.03 13.96
C GLN A 87 17.45 36.32 13.71
N TYR A 88 16.34 37.08 13.55
CA TYR A 88 14.98 36.56 13.69
C TYR A 88 13.95 36.97 12.61
N GLY A 89 14.34 36.97 11.33
CA GLY A 89 13.40 36.72 10.22
C GLY A 89 12.19 37.67 10.03
N GLY A 90 12.33 38.96 10.33
CA GLY A 90 11.33 39.98 10.00
C GLY A 90 11.66 41.34 10.62
N GLY A 91 11.42 42.44 9.88
CA GLY A 91 11.47 43.80 10.44
C GLY A 91 12.48 44.78 9.84
N LYS A 92 13.43 44.33 9.01
CA LYS A 92 14.44 45.20 8.34
C LYS A 92 13.81 46.21 7.40
N THR A 93 13.20 45.75 6.32
CA THR A 93 12.50 46.61 5.36
C THR A 93 11.36 47.39 6.04
N HIS A 94 10.70 46.80 7.03
CA HIS A 94 9.70 47.49 7.85
C HIS A 94 10.29 48.67 8.63
N ALA A 95 11.46 48.52 9.24
CA ALA A 95 12.19 49.60 9.91
C ALA A 95 12.68 50.67 8.92
N LEU A 96 13.14 50.28 7.72
CA LEU A 96 13.50 51.23 6.66
C LEU A 96 12.29 52.06 6.20
N ILE A 97 11.10 51.44 6.08
CA ILE A 97 9.85 52.16 5.77
C ILE A 97 9.48 53.12 6.89
N ALA A 98 9.60 52.70 8.15
CA ALA A 98 9.37 53.58 9.30
C ALA A 98 10.29 54.82 9.27
N LEU A 99 11.58 54.61 8.97
CA LEU A 99 12.55 55.69 8.78
C LEU A 99 12.14 56.62 7.64
N ALA A 100 11.74 56.09 6.49
CA ALA A 100 11.28 56.88 5.35
C ALA A 100 10.03 57.73 5.68
N HIS A 101 9.07 57.18 6.42
CA HIS A 101 7.86 57.90 6.83
C HIS A 101 8.16 59.03 7.81
N VAL A 102 9.01 58.79 8.81
CA VAL A 102 9.39 59.84 9.77
C VAL A 102 10.27 60.90 9.10
N ALA A 103 11.16 60.52 8.18
CA ALA A 103 11.96 61.48 7.39
C ALA A 103 11.09 62.41 6.53
N ASN A 104 9.92 61.94 6.12
CA ASN A 104 8.88 62.73 5.44
C ASN A 104 7.91 63.42 6.41
N GLY A 105 8.28 63.57 7.68
CA GLY A 105 7.55 64.35 8.68
C GLY A 105 6.42 63.61 9.41
N ALA A 106 6.26 62.29 9.19
CA ALA A 106 5.22 61.47 9.83
C ALA A 106 3.80 62.08 9.74
N ALA A 107 3.47 62.66 8.59
CA ALA A 107 2.22 63.40 8.41
C ALA A 107 0.98 62.53 8.73
N GLY A 108 0.08 63.04 9.58
CA GLY A 108 -1.16 62.35 9.97
C GLY A 108 -1.00 61.26 11.03
N VAL A 109 0.21 60.99 11.53
CA VAL A 109 0.45 59.96 12.54
C VAL A 109 0.15 60.49 13.94
N ALA A 110 -1.02 60.14 14.49
CA ALA A 110 -1.44 60.59 15.81
C ALA A 110 -0.56 60.05 16.96
N ASN A 111 -0.14 58.78 16.86
CA ASN A 111 0.59 58.04 17.89
C ASN A 111 2.12 58.05 17.72
N ILE A 112 2.68 59.05 17.01
CA ILE A 112 4.12 59.08 16.69
C ILE A 112 5.02 59.09 17.95
N ASP A 113 4.54 59.66 19.06
CA ASP A 113 5.25 59.69 20.35
C ASP A 113 5.49 58.30 20.95
N GLU A 114 4.74 57.28 20.52
CA GLU A 114 5.02 55.89 20.91
C GLU A 114 6.36 55.41 20.33
N PHE A 115 6.83 55.99 19.22
CA PHE A 115 7.97 55.53 18.43
C PHE A 115 9.19 56.46 18.55
N VAL A 116 8.97 57.77 18.52
CA VAL A 116 10.03 58.78 18.54
C VAL A 116 9.50 60.06 19.16
N GLU A 117 10.33 60.77 19.93
CA GLU A 117 9.97 62.07 20.48
C GLU A 117 9.56 63.03 19.34
N ARG A 118 8.37 63.64 19.41
CA ARG A 118 7.87 64.59 18.39
C ARG A 118 8.87 65.69 18.02
N ALA A 119 9.71 66.13 18.96
CA ALA A 119 10.73 67.14 18.72
C ALA A 119 11.84 66.69 17.75
N LEU A 120 12.03 65.38 17.58
CA LEU A 120 13.01 64.80 16.66
C LEU A 120 12.43 64.56 15.25
N VAL A 121 11.11 64.61 15.08
CA VAL A 121 10.48 64.49 13.77
C VAL A 121 10.91 65.69 12.91
N PRO A 122 11.53 65.48 11.74
CA PRO A 122 12.02 66.57 10.91
C PRO A 122 10.92 67.55 10.52
N SER A 123 11.12 68.83 10.85
CA SER A 123 10.31 69.94 10.35
C SER A 123 10.83 70.51 9.02
N THR A 124 12.07 70.17 8.66
CA THR A 124 12.72 70.50 7.39
C THR A 124 12.77 69.27 6.47
N PRO A 125 12.73 69.46 5.14
CA PRO A 125 12.80 68.33 4.20
C PRO A 125 14.12 67.56 4.33
N VAL A 126 14.03 66.27 4.67
CA VAL A 126 15.15 65.33 4.61
C VAL A 126 15.19 64.67 3.23
N THR A 127 16.35 64.65 2.59
CA THR A 127 16.50 63.94 1.31
C THR A 127 16.65 62.45 1.58
N VAL A 128 15.70 61.64 1.13
CA VAL A 128 15.75 60.17 1.29
C VAL A 128 16.26 59.54 0.00
N ALA A 129 17.40 58.88 0.06
CA ALA A 129 17.96 58.13 -1.06
C ALA A 129 18.01 56.64 -0.70
N ALA A 130 17.32 55.81 -1.47
CA ALA A 130 17.28 54.38 -1.22
C ALA A 130 17.78 53.58 -2.42
N PHE A 131 18.48 52.48 -2.13
CA PHE A 131 18.85 51.46 -3.10
C PHE A 131 18.27 50.13 -2.65
N ASP A 132 17.71 49.38 -3.59
CA ASP A 132 17.08 48.08 -3.37
C ASP A 132 17.78 47.04 -4.24
N GLY A 133 18.56 46.16 -3.60
CA GLY A 133 19.29 45.11 -4.29
C GLY A 133 18.40 44.01 -4.89
N GLU A 134 17.21 43.78 -4.33
CA GLU A 134 16.26 42.78 -4.83
C GLU A 134 15.62 43.22 -6.14
N ASN A 135 15.32 44.51 -6.30
CA ASN A 135 14.77 45.08 -7.53
C ASN A 135 15.84 45.65 -8.50
N ALA A 136 17.12 45.57 -8.16
CA ALA A 136 18.22 46.03 -9.02
C ALA A 136 18.32 45.25 -10.35
N ASP A 137 18.54 45.96 -11.46
CA ASP A 137 18.82 45.39 -12.79
C ASP A 137 20.15 45.96 -13.34
N PRO A 138 21.30 45.42 -12.88
CA PRO A 138 22.61 45.91 -13.30
C PRO A 138 22.93 45.64 -14.78
N ALA A 139 22.19 44.74 -15.45
CA ALA A 139 22.43 44.44 -16.85
C ALA A 139 21.80 45.48 -17.77
N ASN A 140 20.54 45.84 -17.51
CA ASN A 140 19.78 46.76 -18.37
C ASN A 140 19.77 48.19 -17.84
N GLY A 141 20.09 48.39 -16.57
CA GLY A 141 19.93 49.65 -15.86
C GLY A 141 18.47 49.94 -15.54
N ARG A 142 18.24 50.68 -14.46
CA ARG A 142 16.90 51.13 -14.04
C ARG A 142 16.65 52.55 -14.52
N ASP A 143 15.45 52.79 -15.01
CA ASP A 143 14.97 54.15 -15.29
C ASP A 143 14.74 54.85 -13.95
N VAL A 144 15.49 55.92 -13.72
CA VAL A 144 15.39 56.74 -12.49
C VAL A 144 14.62 58.04 -12.73
N GLY A 145 14.23 58.34 -13.97
CA GLY A 145 13.57 59.59 -14.36
C GLY A 145 14.45 60.48 -15.25
N ASP A 146 13.86 61.53 -15.83
CA ASP A 146 14.52 62.50 -16.73
C ASP A 146 15.25 61.89 -17.95
N GLY A 147 14.83 60.69 -18.37
CA GLY A 147 15.48 59.92 -19.45
C GLY A 147 16.82 59.30 -19.05
N ILE A 148 17.10 59.20 -17.74
CA ILE A 148 18.35 58.65 -17.19
C ILE A 148 18.15 57.20 -16.80
N ARG A 149 19.12 56.37 -17.19
CA ARG A 149 19.23 54.99 -16.71
C ARG A 149 20.47 54.83 -15.84
N ALA A 150 20.27 54.40 -14.59
CA ALA A 150 21.34 54.07 -13.67
C ALA A 150 21.61 52.56 -13.67
N PHE A 151 22.88 52.17 -13.75
CA PHE A 151 23.30 50.76 -13.81
C PHE A 151 23.84 50.24 -12.48
N THR A 152 24.14 51.15 -11.55
CA THR A 152 24.85 50.84 -10.31
C THR A 152 24.20 51.52 -9.09
N PRO A 153 24.47 51.04 -7.86
CA PRO A 153 23.96 51.64 -6.63
C PRO A 153 24.34 53.11 -6.51
N TRP A 154 25.57 53.49 -6.88
CA TRP A 154 26.01 54.87 -6.81
C TRP A 154 25.33 55.76 -7.84
N GLY A 155 24.99 55.25 -9.02
CA GLY A 155 24.18 55.97 -10.01
C GLY A 155 22.76 56.26 -9.49
N GLU A 156 22.09 55.23 -8.96
CA GLU A 156 20.73 55.37 -8.39
C GLU A 156 20.70 56.32 -7.20
N LEU A 157 21.64 56.16 -6.26
CA LEU A 157 21.74 57.01 -5.07
C LEU A 157 22.07 58.47 -5.43
N ALA A 158 22.94 58.70 -6.41
CA ALA A 158 23.28 60.06 -6.83
C ALA A 158 22.09 60.79 -7.47
N TYR A 159 21.30 60.09 -8.28
CA TYR A 159 20.05 60.65 -8.79
C TYR A 159 19.05 60.92 -7.66
N ALA A 160 18.91 60.01 -6.69
CA ALA A 160 18.00 60.22 -5.56
C ALA A 160 18.42 61.40 -4.66
N LEU A 161 19.73 61.65 -4.49
CA LEU A 161 20.26 62.75 -3.67
C LEU A 161 20.21 64.11 -4.37
N GLY A 162 20.49 64.16 -5.68
CA GLY A 162 20.72 65.40 -6.43
C GLY A 162 19.94 65.54 -7.73
N GLY A 163 19.00 64.65 -8.02
CA GLY A 163 18.28 64.57 -9.29
C GLY A 163 19.23 64.36 -10.47
N LYS A 164 18.85 64.90 -11.65
CA LYS A 164 19.69 64.90 -12.84
C LYS A 164 21.11 65.42 -12.59
N ALA A 165 21.25 66.55 -11.87
CA ALA A 165 22.57 67.14 -11.59
C ALA A 165 23.46 66.21 -10.74
N GLY A 166 22.87 65.50 -9.77
CA GLY A 166 23.56 64.48 -8.99
C GLY A 166 24.04 63.31 -9.84
N TYR A 167 23.19 62.79 -10.75
CA TYR A 167 23.60 61.73 -11.66
C TYR A 167 24.71 62.18 -12.61
N GLU A 168 24.63 63.38 -13.21
CA GLU A 168 25.70 63.89 -14.09
C GLU A 168 27.06 63.90 -13.40
N ARG A 169 27.09 64.17 -12.10
CA ARG A 169 28.33 64.20 -11.32
C ARG A 169 29.02 62.83 -11.24
N VAL A 170 28.25 61.74 -11.32
CA VAL A 170 28.73 60.35 -11.26
C VAL A 170 28.52 59.57 -12.56
N ARG A 171 28.05 60.19 -13.65
CA ARG A 171 27.72 59.50 -14.92
C ARG A 171 28.87 58.62 -15.39
N ALA A 172 30.09 59.16 -15.41
CA ALA A 172 31.27 58.41 -15.82
C ALA A 172 31.54 57.19 -14.91
N SER A 173 31.28 57.31 -13.60
CA SER A 173 31.40 56.21 -12.63
C SER A 173 30.31 55.15 -12.83
N ASP A 174 29.08 55.54 -13.15
CA ASP A 174 27.97 54.61 -13.41
C ASP A 174 28.17 53.85 -14.73
N GLU A 175 28.42 54.57 -15.83
CA GLU A 175 28.61 53.96 -17.17
C GLU A 175 29.85 53.06 -17.24
N GLN A 176 30.96 53.45 -16.58
CA GLN A 176 32.19 52.64 -16.53
C GLN A 176 32.16 51.58 -15.43
N ARG A 177 31.10 51.56 -14.61
CA ARG A 177 30.94 50.62 -13.49
C ARG A 177 32.09 50.67 -12.49
N LYS A 178 32.59 51.87 -12.21
CA LYS A 178 33.68 52.16 -11.27
C LYS A 178 33.19 53.05 -10.13
N ALA A 179 33.50 52.66 -8.89
CA ALA A 179 33.03 53.36 -7.72
C ALA A 179 33.52 54.83 -7.68
N PRO A 180 32.65 55.81 -7.38
CA PRO A 180 33.08 57.19 -7.13
C PRO A 180 33.84 57.29 -5.80
N GLY A 181 34.72 58.29 -5.70
CA GLY A 181 35.46 58.57 -4.46
C GLY A 181 34.63 59.32 -3.42
N ALA A 182 35.08 59.31 -2.16
CA ALA A 182 34.36 59.89 -1.03
C ALA A 182 34.05 61.39 -1.22
N SER A 183 34.98 62.19 -1.76
CA SER A 183 34.76 63.62 -2.03
C SER A 183 33.61 63.86 -3.01
N THR A 184 33.51 63.03 -4.05
CA THR A 184 32.41 63.10 -5.03
C THR A 184 31.08 62.77 -4.37
N ILE A 185 31.03 61.82 -3.44
CA ILE A 185 29.82 61.48 -2.70
C ILE A 185 29.42 62.61 -1.75
N VAL A 186 30.37 63.26 -1.05
CA VAL A 186 30.09 64.41 -0.17
C VAL A 186 29.44 65.57 -0.93
N GLU A 187 29.88 65.85 -2.16
CA GLU A 187 29.28 66.87 -3.03
C GLU A 187 27.79 66.59 -3.31
N LEU A 188 27.37 65.32 -3.39
CA LEU A 188 25.96 64.95 -3.66
C LEU A 188 25.02 65.31 -2.52
N PHE A 189 25.50 65.40 -1.27
CA PHE A 189 24.66 65.77 -0.12
C PHE A 189 24.24 67.25 -0.15
N GLY A 190 25.05 68.11 -0.79
CA GLY A 190 24.75 69.54 -0.94
C GLY A 190 24.53 70.28 0.38
N GLY A 191 25.11 69.79 1.50
CA GLY A 191 24.96 70.38 2.83
C GLY A 191 23.56 70.26 3.46
N ARG A 192 22.67 69.44 2.89
CA ARG A 192 21.32 69.21 3.40
C ARG A 192 21.25 67.90 4.20
N PRO A 193 20.31 67.77 5.16
CA PRO A 193 20.08 66.50 5.84
C PRO A 193 19.69 65.41 4.85
N ALA A 194 20.36 64.26 4.93
CA ALA A 194 20.14 63.14 4.02
C ALA A 194 20.09 61.80 4.76
N LEU A 195 19.09 61.00 4.42
CA LEU A 195 18.92 59.63 4.90
C LEU A 195 19.14 58.67 3.74
N MET A 196 20.18 57.84 3.86
CA MET A 196 20.52 56.81 2.87
C MET A 196 20.08 55.45 3.38
N LEU A 197 19.31 54.72 2.57
CA LEU A 197 18.77 53.40 2.91
C LEU A 197 19.26 52.37 1.87
N LEU A 198 20.04 51.37 2.29
CA LEU A 198 20.49 50.31 1.39
C LEU A 198 19.85 48.98 1.82
N ASP A 199 18.87 48.50 1.05
CA ASP A 199 18.20 47.24 1.32
C ASP A 199 18.76 46.10 0.46
N GLU A 200 18.91 44.92 1.07
CA GLU A 200 19.29 43.67 0.41
C GLU A 200 20.55 43.76 -0.47
N LEU A 201 21.60 44.46 0.02
CA LEU A 201 22.89 44.58 -0.67
C LEU A 201 23.50 43.21 -1.04
N SER A 202 23.24 42.19 -0.23
CA SER A 202 23.67 40.82 -0.51
C SER A 202 23.06 40.26 -1.80
N VAL A 203 21.78 40.55 -2.06
CA VAL A 203 21.10 40.13 -3.30
C VAL A 203 21.74 40.82 -4.51
N TYR A 204 22.06 42.10 -4.39
CA TYR A 204 22.74 42.84 -5.45
C TYR A 204 24.10 42.24 -5.77
N LEU A 205 24.96 41.99 -4.77
CA LEU A 205 26.29 41.39 -5.01
C LEU A 205 26.16 40.07 -5.78
N ARG A 206 25.17 39.23 -5.46
CA ARG A 206 24.93 37.98 -6.19
C ARG A 206 24.60 38.21 -7.66
N LYS A 207 23.77 39.21 -7.98
CA LYS A 207 23.40 39.55 -9.37
C LYS A 207 24.58 40.05 -10.19
N VAL A 208 25.56 40.69 -9.56
CA VAL A 208 26.73 41.25 -10.24
C VAL A 208 27.97 40.36 -10.16
N LYS A 209 27.89 39.20 -9.53
CA LYS A 209 29.01 38.27 -9.37
C LYS A 209 29.67 37.96 -10.73
N GLY A 210 30.99 38.08 -10.79
CA GLY A 210 31.77 37.90 -12.01
C GLY A 210 31.75 39.07 -12.99
N ARG A 211 31.20 40.23 -12.59
CA ARG A 211 31.23 41.48 -13.37
C ARG A 211 32.13 42.53 -12.71
N PRO A 212 32.66 43.52 -13.47
CA PRO A 212 33.56 44.55 -12.94
C PRO A 212 33.00 45.33 -11.75
N GLU A 213 31.70 45.59 -11.75
CA GLU A 213 31.01 46.29 -10.66
C GLU A 213 31.04 45.55 -9.31
N ALA A 214 31.20 44.22 -9.30
CA ALA A 214 31.28 43.44 -8.07
C ALA A 214 32.52 43.80 -7.24
N ASP A 215 33.68 43.90 -7.89
CA ASP A 215 34.95 44.29 -7.26
C ASP A 215 34.97 45.76 -6.82
N GLN A 216 34.04 46.56 -7.34
CA GLN A 216 33.89 47.99 -7.03
C GLN A 216 32.92 48.25 -5.87
N LEU A 217 32.17 47.25 -5.40
CA LEU A 217 31.23 47.42 -4.30
C LEU A 217 31.94 47.74 -2.97
N THR A 218 33.01 47.02 -2.63
CA THR A 218 33.80 47.29 -1.39
C THR A 218 34.45 48.68 -1.41
N PRO A 219 35.13 49.11 -2.51
CA PRO A 219 35.59 50.49 -2.65
C PRO A 219 34.47 51.53 -2.53
N PHE A 220 33.31 51.28 -3.13
CA PHE A 220 32.15 52.16 -3.03
C PHE A 220 31.67 52.29 -1.59
N LEU A 221 31.45 51.19 -0.88
CA LEU A 221 31.01 51.20 0.52
C LEU A 221 32.02 51.92 1.43
N THR A 222 33.32 51.71 1.20
CA THR A 222 34.38 52.41 1.93
C THR A 222 34.34 53.92 1.67
N ALA A 223 34.16 54.33 0.41
CA ALA A 223 34.02 55.74 0.05
C ALA A 223 32.75 56.37 0.63
N LEU A 224 31.64 55.63 0.60
CA LEU A 224 30.35 56.03 1.13
C LEU A 224 30.40 56.21 2.65
N PHE A 225 30.96 55.26 3.40
CA PHE A 225 31.12 55.37 4.86
C PHE A 225 31.91 56.61 5.25
N LYS A 226 33.06 56.86 4.60
CA LYS A 226 33.86 58.07 4.82
C LYS A 226 33.09 59.36 4.51
N ALA A 227 32.31 59.37 3.42
CA ALA A 227 31.51 60.52 3.04
C ALA A 227 30.40 60.82 4.07
N VAL A 228 29.70 59.78 4.54
CA VAL A 228 28.61 59.88 5.53
C VAL A 228 29.13 60.32 6.90
N GLU A 229 30.28 59.78 7.33
CA GLU A 229 30.90 60.16 8.60
C GLU A 229 31.39 61.61 8.63
N SER A 230 31.96 62.09 7.52
CA SER A 230 32.47 63.46 7.40
C SER A 230 31.38 64.52 7.14
N SER A 231 30.13 64.10 6.94
CA SER A 231 29.01 64.99 6.63
C SER A 231 28.03 65.10 7.81
N PRO A 232 27.94 66.26 8.49
CA PRO A 232 26.93 66.50 9.52
C PRO A 232 25.51 66.39 8.94
N GLY A 233 24.59 65.78 9.69
CA GLY A 233 23.19 65.62 9.25
C GLY A 233 22.98 64.56 8.17
N VAL A 234 23.97 63.71 7.87
CA VAL A 234 23.82 62.56 6.96
C VAL A 234 23.85 61.26 7.76
N VAL A 235 22.94 60.34 7.41
CA VAL A 235 22.82 59.02 8.04
C VAL A 235 22.71 57.94 6.97
N LEU A 236 23.41 56.83 7.19
CA LEU A 236 23.31 55.61 6.38
C LEU A 236 22.74 54.46 7.21
N VAL A 237 21.71 53.81 6.69
CA VAL A 237 21.14 52.58 7.25
C VAL A 237 21.18 51.50 6.18
N PHE A 238 21.73 50.33 6.49
CA PHE A 238 21.78 49.23 5.52
C PHE A 238 21.44 47.87 6.16
N THR A 239 20.97 46.95 5.33
CA THR A 239 20.57 45.59 5.73
C THR A 239 21.52 44.55 5.12
N LEU A 240 21.83 43.51 5.89
CA LEU A 240 22.56 42.32 5.39
C LEU A 240 21.76 41.06 5.69
N ALA A 241 21.48 40.24 4.70
CA ALA A 241 20.86 38.93 4.90
C ALA A 241 21.91 37.92 5.41
N LEU A 242 22.18 37.92 6.72
CA LEU A 242 22.90 36.81 7.37
C LEU A 242 21.89 35.70 7.68
N GLY A 243 21.71 34.77 6.75
CA GLY A 243 20.89 33.59 6.99
C GLY A 243 21.60 32.59 7.90
N LYS A 244 21.22 32.50 9.17
CA LYS A 244 21.36 31.23 9.91
C LYS A 244 20.17 30.35 9.55
N SER A 245 20.32 29.49 8.54
CA SER A 245 19.46 28.32 8.30
C SER A 245 20.13 27.47 7.22
N GLY A 246 20.30 26.17 7.48
CA GLY A 246 21.16 25.23 6.75
C GLY A 246 20.80 24.91 5.28
N ALA A 247 20.61 25.91 4.43
CA ALA A 247 20.54 25.72 2.98
C ALA A 247 21.96 25.66 2.39
N SER A 248 22.32 24.53 1.74
CA SER A 248 23.47 24.28 0.85
C SER A 248 24.78 25.02 1.16
N ASP A 249 25.88 24.29 1.38
CA ASP A 249 27.24 24.81 1.62
C ASP A 249 27.67 26.00 0.72
N ALA A 250 27.07 26.18 -0.46
CA ALA A 250 27.29 27.32 -1.34
C ALA A 250 26.74 28.67 -0.82
N TYR A 251 25.60 28.70 -0.11
CA TYR A 251 25.01 29.96 0.40
C TYR A 251 25.76 30.51 1.62
N ALA A 252 26.27 29.62 2.48
CA ALA A 252 27.03 30.01 3.66
C ALA A 252 28.37 30.65 3.27
N GLN A 253 29.12 30.01 2.37
CA GLN A 253 30.44 30.50 1.94
C GLN A 253 30.39 31.88 1.27
N GLU A 254 29.34 32.17 0.49
CA GLU A 254 29.20 33.45 -0.21
C GLU A 254 28.72 34.58 0.71
N ASN A 255 27.85 34.28 1.67
CA ASN A 255 27.44 35.24 2.69
C ASN A 255 28.60 35.59 3.63
N ASP A 256 29.42 34.60 3.99
CA ASP A 256 30.63 34.81 4.80
C ASP A 256 31.63 35.69 4.05
N TYR A 257 31.82 35.47 2.75
CA TYR A 257 32.66 36.31 1.89
C TYR A 257 32.20 37.77 1.86
N LEU A 258 30.91 38.02 1.70
CA LEU A 258 30.38 39.39 1.68
C LEU A 258 30.45 40.05 3.07
N ALA A 259 30.12 39.31 4.12
CA ALA A 259 30.24 39.79 5.50
C ALA A 259 31.69 40.16 5.84
N GLU A 260 32.66 39.37 5.39
CA GLU A 260 34.10 39.65 5.52
C GLU A 260 34.49 40.93 4.76
N LYS A 261 34.03 41.09 3.51
CA LYS A 261 34.29 42.29 2.69
C LYS A 261 33.68 43.56 3.27
N LEU A 262 32.49 43.47 3.88
CA LEU A 262 31.87 44.59 4.60
C LEU A 262 32.59 44.90 5.92
N ALA A 263 32.99 43.88 6.68
CA ALA A 263 33.78 44.07 7.89
C ALA A 263 35.13 44.74 7.58
N GLU A 264 35.75 44.40 6.44
CA GLU A 264 36.94 45.07 5.92
C GLU A 264 36.67 46.56 5.64
N ALA A 265 35.58 46.89 4.94
CA ALA A 265 35.18 48.28 4.67
C ALA A 265 34.85 49.07 5.95
N GLU A 266 34.16 48.46 6.92
CA GLU A 266 33.85 49.06 8.23
C GLU A 266 35.14 49.35 9.03
N SER A 267 36.12 48.44 9.01
CA SER A 267 37.41 48.60 9.69
C SER A 267 38.21 49.80 9.15
N VAL A 268 38.19 50.01 7.83
CA VAL A 268 38.91 51.10 7.15
C VAL A 268 38.29 52.48 7.40
N ALA A 269 37.02 52.56 7.82
CA ALA A 269 36.30 53.80 8.09
C ALA A 269 36.51 54.37 9.52
N ALA A 270 37.41 53.81 10.33
CA ALA A 270 37.77 54.30 11.68
C ALA A 270 36.66 54.27 12.76
N ARG A 271 35.38 54.02 12.44
CA ARG A 271 34.31 53.67 13.40
C ARG A 271 33.45 52.51 12.90
N LYS A 272 33.08 51.60 13.80
CA LYS A 272 32.18 50.46 13.48
C LYS A 272 30.73 50.94 13.37
N ALA A 273 30.00 50.39 12.39
CA ALA A 273 28.56 50.59 12.28
C ALA A 273 27.84 50.15 13.58
N THR A 274 26.84 50.92 14.01
CA THR A 274 26.04 50.54 15.18
C THR A 274 25.09 49.42 14.79
N LEU A 275 25.26 48.26 15.42
CA LEU A 275 24.41 47.10 15.26
C LEU A 275 23.09 47.31 16.00
N LEU A 276 21.96 47.19 15.29
CA LEU A 276 20.63 47.27 15.90
C LEU A 276 19.77 46.10 15.43
N GLU A 277 19.09 45.47 16.38
CA GLU A 277 18.07 44.47 16.14
C GLU A 277 16.69 45.16 16.21
N PRO A 278 15.92 45.24 15.11
CA PRO A 278 14.67 46.00 15.09
C PRO A 278 13.57 45.47 16.02
N THR A 279 13.64 44.21 16.44
CA THR A 279 12.62 43.57 17.27
C THR A 279 13.28 42.49 18.12
N ALA A 280 13.12 42.56 19.44
CA ALA A 280 13.61 41.53 20.35
C ALA A 280 12.64 40.34 20.43
N GLU A 281 13.14 39.17 20.83
CA GLU A 281 12.35 37.93 20.87
C GLU A 281 11.09 38.04 21.76
N HIS A 282 11.22 38.68 22.93
CA HIS A 282 10.14 38.88 23.89
C HIS A 282 9.03 39.85 23.42
N GLU A 283 9.26 40.59 22.32
CA GLU A 283 8.30 41.54 21.74
C GLU A 283 7.45 40.91 20.64
N THR A 284 7.79 39.69 20.19
CA THR A 284 7.11 38.98 19.11
C THR A 284 5.62 38.85 19.36
N ALA A 285 5.21 38.49 20.58
CA ALA A 285 3.80 38.35 20.96
C ALA A 285 3.03 39.68 20.78
N ALA A 286 3.63 40.79 21.21
CA ALA A 286 3.01 42.12 21.11
C ALA A 286 2.91 42.60 19.65
N VAL A 287 3.90 42.27 18.81
CA VAL A 287 3.85 42.49 17.35
C VAL A 287 2.70 41.71 16.72
N LEU A 288 2.57 40.42 17.03
CA LEU A 288 1.48 39.58 16.51
C LEU A 288 0.11 40.12 16.96
N ARG A 289 -0.02 40.48 18.24
CA ARG A 289 -1.25 41.05 18.81
C ARG A 289 -1.72 42.28 18.04
N ARG A 290 -0.82 43.26 17.83
CA ARG A 290 -1.13 44.51 17.10
C ARG A 290 -1.42 44.28 15.61
N ARG A 291 -0.85 43.24 15.02
CA ARG A 291 -1.05 42.88 13.61
C ARG A 291 -2.34 42.09 13.36
N LEU A 292 -2.82 41.34 14.35
CA LEU A 292 -4.01 40.50 14.22
C LEU A 292 -5.30 41.20 14.70
N PHE A 293 -5.21 41.98 15.77
CA PHE A 293 -6.37 42.55 16.46
C PHE A 293 -6.38 44.07 16.40
N ALA A 294 -7.54 44.63 16.04
CA ALA A 294 -7.80 46.07 16.09
C ALA A 294 -8.07 46.53 17.53
N HIS A 295 -8.79 45.72 18.30
CA HIS A 295 -9.10 45.99 19.70
C HIS A 295 -9.06 44.73 20.56
N ILE A 296 -8.63 44.88 21.81
CA ILE A 296 -8.66 43.85 22.86
C ILE A 296 -9.09 44.53 24.16
N ASP A 297 -10.15 44.01 24.78
CA ASP A 297 -10.60 44.42 26.11
C ASP A 297 -9.66 43.83 27.17
N GLU A 298 -8.82 44.70 27.74
CA GLU A 298 -7.85 44.33 28.77
C GLU A 298 -8.52 43.80 30.05
N ALA A 299 -9.77 44.19 30.35
CA ALA A 299 -10.49 43.65 31.51
C ALA A 299 -10.94 42.20 31.26
N GLY A 300 -11.47 41.90 30.07
CA GLY A 300 -11.77 40.53 29.65
C GLY A 300 -10.53 39.66 29.48
N ALA A 301 -9.41 40.24 29.02
CA ALA A 301 -8.13 39.55 28.97
C ALA A 301 -7.64 39.14 30.37
N ALA A 302 -7.75 40.03 31.37
CA ALA A 302 -7.38 39.73 32.75
C ALA A 302 -8.22 38.59 33.33
N GLU A 303 -9.55 38.61 33.10
CA GLU A 303 -10.48 37.56 33.50
C GLU A 303 -10.07 36.19 32.93
N ALA A 304 -9.71 36.15 31.64
CA ALA A 304 -9.23 34.93 30.99
C ALA A 304 -7.89 34.44 31.53
N VAL A 305 -6.92 35.34 31.67
CA VAL A 305 -5.60 34.99 32.21
C VAL A 305 -5.71 34.43 33.63
N GLU A 306 -6.58 34.99 34.47
CA GLU A 306 -6.83 34.47 35.82
C GLU A 306 -7.48 33.09 35.80
N ALA A 307 -8.46 32.86 34.94
CA ALA A 307 -9.12 31.55 34.80
C ALA A 307 -8.13 30.45 34.37
N TYR A 308 -7.30 30.72 33.36
CA TYR A 308 -6.24 29.79 32.94
C TYR A 308 -5.18 29.59 34.03
N SER A 309 -4.76 30.66 34.71
CA SER A 309 -3.78 30.58 35.80
C SER A 309 -4.27 29.71 36.96
N ALA A 310 -5.53 29.87 37.36
CA ALA A 310 -6.15 29.02 38.38
C ALA A 310 -6.17 27.55 37.96
N LEU A 311 -6.48 27.31 36.69
CA LEU A 311 -6.59 25.98 36.12
C LEU A 311 -5.23 25.29 35.99
N TRP A 312 -4.19 26.00 35.55
CA TRP A 312 -2.82 25.46 35.53
C TRP A 312 -2.28 25.18 36.93
N LYS A 313 -2.63 26.01 37.93
CA LYS A 313 -2.27 25.76 39.33
C LYS A 313 -2.97 24.52 39.89
N GLN A 314 -4.26 24.35 39.58
CA GLN A 314 -5.05 23.19 39.99
C GLN A 314 -4.45 21.87 39.46
N HIS A 315 -3.94 21.89 38.23
CA HIS A 315 -3.37 20.72 37.56
C HIS A 315 -1.83 20.73 37.49
N ALA A 316 -1.14 21.48 38.35
CA ALA A 316 0.31 21.68 38.26
C ALA A 316 1.13 20.37 38.27
N GLY A 317 0.64 19.32 38.94
CA GLY A 317 1.29 18.01 38.97
C GLY A 317 1.20 17.21 37.65
N ASP A 318 0.30 17.62 36.74
CA ASP A 318 0.02 16.94 35.47
C ASP A 318 0.54 17.71 34.24
N LEU A 319 1.19 18.86 34.46
CA LEU A 319 1.65 19.79 33.42
C LEU A 319 3.19 19.90 33.41
N PRO A 320 3.80 20.43 32.33
CA PRO A 320 5.26 20.45 32.21
C PRO A 320 5.87 21.37 33.25
N THR A 321 6.77 20.85 34.07
CA THR A 321 7.46 21.62 35.12
C THR A 321 8.27 22.77 34.55
N THR A 322 8.88 22.57 33.38
CA THR A 322 9.62 23.60 32.63
C THR A 322 8.73 24.79 32.28
N ARG A 323 7.49 24.55 31.83
CA ARG A 323 6.50 25.59 31.54
C ARG A 323 6.04 26.31 32.80
N LEU A 324 5.71 25.57 33.85
CA LEU A 324 5.25 26.16 35.11
C LEU A 324 6.31 27.08 35.73
N ASN A 325 7.58 26.71 35.64
CA ASN A 325 8.71 27.52 36.12
C ASN A 325 8.93 28.80 35.30
N ALA A 326 8.52 28.82 34.03
CA ALA A 326 8.65 29.96 33.13
C ALA A 326 7.55 31.04 33.34
N ASN A 327 6.71 30.89 34.37
CA ASN A 327 5.60 31.79 34.69
C ASN A 327 4.63 32.00 33.50
N PRO A 328 3.86 30.95 33.13
CA PRO A 328 3.00 30.98 31.95
C PRO A 328 1.85 31.99 32.08
N THR A 329 1.54 32.44 33.30
CA THR A 329 0.54 33.50 33.55
C THR A 329 1.00 34.85 33.02
N GLU A 330 2.25 35.24 33.26
CA GLU A 330 2.80 36.48 32.71
C GLU A 330 2.98 36.40 31.20
N GLU A 331 3.43 35.25 30.69
CA GLU A 331 3.54 35.01 29.25
C GLU A 331 2.16 35.13 28.57
N PHE A 332 1.12 34.54 29.17
CA PHE A 332 -0.23 34.62 28.63
C PHE A 332 -0.80 36.04 28.69
N ARG A 333 -0.54 36.79 29.77
CA ARG A 333 -0.95 38.20 29.85
C ARG A 333 -0.37 39.03 28.72
N ARG A 334 0.88 38.78 28.33
CA ARG A 334 1.56 39.48 27.22
C ARG A 334 1.08 39.04 25.84
N SER A 335 0.66 37.78 25.71
CA SER A 335 0.31 37.16 24.43
C SER A 335 -1.18 37.07 24.14
N TYR A 336 -2.05 37.35 25.12
CA TYR A 336 -3.50 37.29 24.96
C TYR A 336 -3.96 38.07 23.70
N PRO A 337 -4.82 37.48 22.84
CA PRO A 337 -5.58 36.23 23.05
C PRO A 337 -4.88 34.93 22.58
N LEU A 338 -3.57 34.94 22.32
CA LEU A 338 -2.83 33.76 21.87
C LEU A 338 -2.33 32.95 23.07
N HIS A 339 -2.58 31.64 23.08
CA HIS A 339 -2.12 30.76 24.16
C HIS A 339 -0.58 30.64 24.15
N PRO A 340 0.11 30.58 25.32
CA PRO A 340 1.58 30.49 25.38
C PRO A 340 2.16 29.31 24.58
N GLU A 341 1.55 28.13 24.69
CA GLU A 341 2.02 26.95 23.96
C GLU A 341 1.91 27.10 22.43
N LEU A 342 0.87 27.79 21.94
CA LEU A 342 0.75 28.09 20.52
C LEU A 342 1.94 28.92 20.03
N LEU A 343 2.29 29.99 20.77
CA LEU A 343 3.42 30.83 20.40
C LEU A 343 4.73 30.05 20.47
N SER A 344 4.98 29.32 21.55
CA SER A 344 6.23 28.57 21.70
C SER A 344 6.42 27.50 20.63
N VAL A 345 5.38 26.78 20.21
CA VAL A 345 5.50 25.83 19.09
C VAL A 345 5.85 26.55 17.79
N LEU A 346 5.24 27.70 17.52
CA LEU A 346 5.55 28.48 16.33
C LEU A 346 6.96 29.08 16.36
N THR A 347 7.47 29.48 17.53
CA THR A 347 8.77 30.12 17.70
C THR A 347 9.93 29.16 17.86
N ASP A 348 9.73 28.03 18.53
CA ASP A 348 10.81 27.16 18.98
C ASP A 348 10.89 25.88 18.12
N LYS A 349 9.76 25.48 17.50
CA LYS A 349 9.68 24.32 16.60
C LYS A 349 9.59 24.74 15.14
N LEU A 350 8.51 25.42 14.73
CA LEU A 350 8.31 25.75 13.32
C LEU A 350 9.37 26.71 12.78
N ALA A 351 9.86 27.66 13.59
CA ALA A 351 10.96 28.55 13.19
C ALA A 351 12.28 27.84 12.87
N THR A 352 12.41 26.56 13.22
CA THR A 352 13.57 25.74 12.82
C THR A 352 13.46 25.21 11.39
N LEU A 353 12.28 25.28 10.77
CA LEU A 353 12.06 24.83 9.39
C LEU A 353 12.60 25.86 8.39
N GLU A 354 13.33 25.39 7.37
CA GLU A 354 13.97 26.24 6.36
C GLU A 354 13.00 27.20 5.65
N ASN A 355 11.79 26.71 5.35
CA ASN A 355 10.78 27.47 4.61
C ASN A 355 9.86 28.32 5.51
N PHE A 356 10.06 28.32 6.84
CA PHE A 356 9.22 29.06 7.78
C PHE A 356 9.88 30.38 8.19
N GLN A 357 9.45 31.46 7.53
CA GLN A 357 9.85 32.82 7.93
C GLN A 357 9.18 33.16 9.27
N ARG A 358 9.86 32.97 10.42
CA ARG A 358 9.31 33.07 11.79
C ARG A 358 8.11 34.02 11.92
N VAL A 359 8.29 35.34 11.84
CA VAL A 359 7.18 36.31 12.05
C VAL A 359 6.12 36.25 10.95
N ARG A 360 6.52 36.16 9.68
CA ARG A 360 5.57 36.17 8.54
C ARG A 360 4.75 34.89 8.45
N GLY A 361 5.39 33.75 8.66
CA GLY A 361 4.78 32.42 8.74
C GLY A 361 3.80 32.34 9.90
N MET A 362 4.19 32.87 11.07
CA MET A 362 3.28 33.01 12.22
C MET A 362 2.06 33.85 11.86
N LEU A 363 2.24 35.04 11.30
CA LEU A 363 1.11 35.90 10.91
C LEU A 363 0.18 35.21 9.91
N ARG A 364 0.71 34.50 8.92
CA ARG A 364 -0.10 33.76 7.94
C ARG A 364 -0.94 32.66 8.59
N LEU A 365 -0.32 31.81 9.40
CA LEU A 365 -1.01 30.73 10.12
C LEU A 365 -2.07 31.29 11.09
N LEU A 366 -1.70 32.29 11.89
CA LEU A 366 -2.60 32.88 12.88
C LEU A 366 -3.74 33.68 12.23
N THR A 367 -3.49 34.37 11.11
CA THR A 367 -4.55 35.03 10.34
C THR A 367 -5.60 34.01 9.88
N GLN A 368 -5.16 32.85 9.35
CA GLN A 368 -6.06 31.78 8.92
C GLN A 368 -6.84 31.19 10.10
N ALA A 369 -6.18 30.96 11.24
CA ALA A 369 -6.82 30.46 12.46
C ALA A 369 -7.88 31.43 13.00
N VAL A 370 -7.54 32.72 13.08
CA VAL A 370 -8.44 33.78 13.57
C VAL A 370 -9.62 33.94 12.61
N ALA A 371 -9.39 33.98 11.29
CA ALA A 371 -10.47 34.04 10.30
C ALA A 371 -11.46 32.87 10.46
N LYS A 372 -10.93 31.66 10.67
CA LYS A 372 -11.76 30.47 10.90
C LYS A 372 -12.51 30.52 12.24
N LEU A 373 -11.85 30.88 13.32
CA LEU A 373 -12.49 30.98 14.64
C LEU A 373 -13.63 32.02 14.64
N TRP A 374 -13.44 33.17 13.99
CA TRP A 374 -14.48 34.20 13.91
C TRP A 374 -15.64 33.86 12.98
N SER A 375 -15.46 32.92 12.04
CA SER A 375 -16.56 32.43 11.21
C SER A 375 -17.36 31.32 11.90
N GLU A 376 -16.72 30.46 12.68
CA GLU A 376 -17.38 29.32 13.37
C GLU A 376 -17.90 29.68 14.77
N GLN A 377 -17.25 30.61 15.47
CA GLN A 377 -17.50 31.02 16.85
C GLN A 377 -17.81 29.85 17.82
N PRO A 378 -16.89 28.87 17.99
CA PRO A 378 -17.13 27.75 18.87
C PRO A 378 -17.38 28.19 20.32
N ALA A 379 -18.38 27.61 20.97
CA ALA A 379 -18.74 27.95 22.34
C ALA A 379 -17.54 27.71 23.30
N GLN A 380 -17.46 28.52 24.36
CA GLN A 380 -16.44 28.41 25.41
C GLN A 380 -14.99 28.54 24.89
N THR A 381 -14.78 29.31 23.81
CA THR A 381 -13.43 29.63 23.31
C THR A 381 -12.91 30.90 23.98
N TYR A 382 -11.92 30.75 24.86
CA TYR A 382 -11.37 31.86 25.68
C TYR A 382 -9.95 32.30 25.29
N ALA A 383 -9.30 31.54 24.41
CA ALA A 383 -8.01 31.87 23.82
C ALA A 383 -7.83 31.14 22.47
N VAL A 384 -6.91 31.61 21.63
CA VAL A 384 -6.47 30.89 20.43
C VAL A 384 -5.42 29.87 20.83
N HIS A 385 -5.78 28.59 20.82
CA HIS A 385 -4.92 27.44 21.10
C HIS A 385 -4.25 26.85 19.84
N LEU A 386 -3.25 26.00 20.05
CA LEU A 386 -2.54 25.28 19.00
C LEU A 386 -3.48 24.44 18.13
N HIS A 387 -4.45 23.76 18.73
CA HIS A 387 -5.39 22.90 18.02
C HIS A 387 -6.43 23.65 17.16
N HIS A 388 -6.52 24.98 17.26
CA HIS A 388 -7.34 25.78 16.36
C HIS A 388 -6.68 25.97 14.98
N LEU A 389 -5.38 25.68 14.86
CA LEU A 389 -4.73 25.55 13.56
C LEU A 389 -5.20 24.25 12.90
N ASP A 390 -6.34 24.30 12.21
CA ASP A 390 -7.01 23.12 11.65
C ASP A 390 -6.49 22.75 10.25
N PRO A 391 -5.84 21.58 10.07
CA PRO A 391 -5.37 21.11 8.76
C PRO A 391 -6.50 20.74 7.79
N ALA A 392 -7.74 20.55 8.24
CA ALA A 392 -8.88 20.35 7.34
C ALA A 392 -9.29 21.65 6.63
N PHE A 393 -8.88 22.82 7.14
CA PHE A 393 -9.10 24.09 6.48
C PHE A 393 -8.12 24.26 5.31
N GLY A 394 -8.65 24.47 4.10
CA GLY A 394 -7.87 24.54 2.86
C GLY A 394 -6.62 25.43 2.94
N PRO A 395 -6.72 26.70 3.37
CA PRO A 395 -5.57 27.58 3.53
C PRO A 395 -4.49 27.05 4.47
N THR A 396 -4.87 26.50 5.63
CA THR A 396 -3.93 25.87 6.57
C THR A 396 -3.27 24.64 5.95
N ARG A 397 -4.04 23.82 5.21
CA ARG A 397 -3.52 22.64 4.50
C ARG A 397 -2.49 23.02 3.45
N THR A 398 -2.76 24.08 2.68
CA THR A 398 -1.83 24.62 1.68
C THR A 398 -0.56 25.15 2.34
N GLU A 399 -0.66 25.78 3.51
CA GLU A 399 0.52 26.19 4.29
C GLU A 399 1.41 24.99 4.62
N ILE A 400 0.83 23.92 5.17
CA ILE A 400 1.58 22.71 5.55
C ILE A 400 2.19 22.02 4.32
N VAL A 401 1.38 21.73 3.30
CA VAL A 401 1.79 20.88 2.17
C VAL A 401 2.70 21.60 1.19
N THR A 402 2.38 22.85 0.85
CA THR A 402 3.05 23.58 -0.24
C THR A 402 4.17 24.47 0.29
N ARG A 403 3.92 25.22 1.37
CA ARG A 403 4.82 26.29 1.82
C ARG A 403 5.87 25.77 2.78
N LEU A 404 5.46 25.01 3.78
CA LEU A 404 6.38 24.31 4.68
C LEU A 404 7.06 23.12 3.99
N GLY A 405 6.54 22.65 2.85
CA GLY A 405 7.09 21.51 2.11
C GLY A 405 6.83 20.16 2.79
N LEU A 406 5.83 20.06 3.66
CA LEU A 406 5.54 18.87 4.48
C LEU A 406 4.49 17.95 3.83
N ARG A 407 4.52 17.82 2.50
CA ARG A 407 3.55 17.02 1.72
C ARG A 407 3.46 15.57 2.15
N ASN A 408 4.56 15.04 2.67
CA ASN A 408 4.74 13.70 3.19
C ASN A 408 3.87 13.41 4.43
N PHE A 409 3.36 14.44 5.11
CA PHE A 409 2.40 14.29 6.20
C PHE A 409 0.93 14.29 5.74
N ALA A 410 0.64 14.56 4.46
CA ALA A 410 -0.74 14.61 3.95
C ALA A 410 -1.52 13.30 4.24
N PRO A 411 -0.96 12.09 4.05
CA PRO A 411 -1.67 10.86 4.39
C PRO A 411 -2.01 10.74 5.88
N ALA A 412 -1.09 11.13 6.77
CA ALA A 412 -1.32 11.14 8.22
C ALA A 412 -2.41 12.14 8.61
N ILE A 413 -2.38 13.33 7.99
CA ILE A 413 -3.39 14.37 8.21
C ILE A 413 -4.78 13.85 7.79
N ASP A 414 -4.90 13.33 6.57
CA ASP A 414 -6.19 12.93 6.00
C ASP A 414 -6.79 11.71 6.70
N ASN A 415 -5.96 10.76 7.17
CA ASN A 415 -6.42 9.53 7.81
C ASN A 415 -6.66 9.67 9.33
N ASP A 416 -5.78 10.38 10.03
CA ASP A 416 -5.78 10.37 11.49
C ASP A 416 -6.13 11.74 12.11
N VAL A 417 -5.66 12.85 11.55
CA VAL A 417 -5.78 14.18 12.20
C VAL A 417 -7.07 14.92 11.85
N ALA A 418 -7.23 15.29 10.58
CA ALA A 418 -8.30 16.17 10.14
C ALA A 418 -8.49 16.07 8.63
N SER A 419 -9.66 15.56 8.23
CA SER A 419 -10.08 15.47 6.82
C SER A 419 -11.21 16.45 6.55
N ALA A 420 -11.34 16.88 5.29
CA ALA A 420 -12.41 17.79 4.88
C ALA A 420 -13.82 17.18 5.07
N ASN A 421 -13.94 15.86 4.98
CA ASN A 421 -15.22 15.14 5.05
C ASN A 421 -15.54 14.62 6.47
N GLY A 422 -14.72 14.93 7.48
CA GLY A 422 -14.95 14.46 8.86
C GLY A 422 -14.58 12.98 9.10
N THR A 423 -13.90 12.33 8.16
CA THR A 423 -13.57 10.91 8.18
C THR A 423 -12.24 10.56 8.85
N ALA A 424 -11.46 11.54 9.33
CA ALA A 424 -10.20 11.27 10.02
C ALA A 424 -10.44 10.67 11.42
N LEU A 425 -9.53 9.85 11.92
CA LEU A 425 -9.66 9.16 13.21
C LEU A 425 -10.05 10.11 14.36
N ALA A 426 -9.35 11.23 14.51
CA ALA A 426 -9.64 12.18 15.57
C ALA A 426 -11.06 12.76 15.49
N GLN A 427 -11.55 13.05 14.29
CA GLN A 427 -12.92 13.52 14.05
C GLN A 427 -13.95 12.42 14.34
N GLN A 428 -13.62 11.16 14.01
CA GLN A 428 -14.48 10.00 14.34
C GLN A 428 -14.59 9.78 15.85
N ILE A 429 -13.48 9.92 16.59
CA ILE A 429 -13.48 9.87 18.06
C ILE A 429 -14.36 10.98 18.64
N ASP A 430 -14.26 12.21 18.11
CA ASP A 430 -15.11 13.32 18.56
C ASP A 430 -16.61 13.03 18.37
N VAL A 431 -16.99 12.47 17.22
CA VAL A 431 -18.39 12.12 16.93
C VAL A 431 -18.87 10.95 17.78
N ALA A 432 -18.03 9.93 18.00
CA ALA A 432 -18.42 8.72 18.70
C ALA A 432 -18.47 8.88 20.23
N ASP A 433 -17.49 9.59 20.80
CA ASP A 433 -17.26 9.63 22.24
C ASP A 433 -17.53 10.99 22.88
N TYR A 434 -17.48 12.08 22.11
CA TYR A 434 -17.55 13.46 22.62
C TYR A 434 -18.62 14.31 21.93
N ALA A 435 -19.68 13.69 21.40
CA ALA A 435 -20.77 14.40 20.75
C ALA A 435 -21.41 15.45 21.69
N GLY A 436 -21.44 16.71 21.25
CA GLY A 436 -21.97 17.83 22.03
C GLY A 436 -21.02 18.38 23.09
N LEU A 437 -19.79 17.86 23.18
CA LEU A 437 -18.70 18.37 24.02
C LEU A 437 -17.61 19.02 23.13
N PRO A 438 -16.60 19.69 23.72
CA PRO A 438 -15.42 20.11 22.96
C PRO A 438 -14.76 18.94 22.21
N PRO A 439 -14.18 19.19 21.02
CA PRO A 439 -13.62 18.13 20.17
C PRO A 439 -12.26 17.65 20.68
N PHE A 440 -12.24 16.87 21.76
CA PHE A 440 -11.03 16.40 22.46
C PHE A 440 -10.09 15.58 21.57
N GLY A 441 -10.63 14.71 20.71
CA GLY A 441 -9.87 13.92 19.74
C GLY A 441 -9.13 14.82 18.75
N SER A 442 -9.84 15.76 18.13
CA SER A 442 -9.22 16.76 17.23
C SER A 442 -8.22 17.66 17.97
N ALA A 443 -8.52 18.05 19.21
CA ALA A 443 -7.63 18.89 20.03
C ALA A 443 -6.28 18.20 20.26
N VAL A 444 -6.30 16.92 20.65
CA VAL A 444 -5.10 16.11 20.87
C VAL A 444 -4.34 15.89 19.56
N ALA A 445 -5.01 15.40 18.52
CA ALA A 445 -4.34 15.03 17.27
C ALA A 445 -3.71 16.24 16.56
N ARG A 446 -4.42 17.37 16.51
CA ARG A 446 -3.88 18.61 15.90
C ARG A 446 -2.69 19.13 16.70
N SER A 447 -2.75 19.10 18.03
CA SER A 447 -1.61 19.52 18.87
C SER A 447 -0.38 18.65 18.60
N ILE A 448 -0.53 17.32 18.60
CA ILE A 448 0.56 16.40 18.26
C ILE A 448 1.14 16.70 16.86
N LEU A 449 0.26 16.94 15.87
CA LEU A 449 0.68 17.26 14.50
C LEU A 449 1.60 18.48 14.47
N TRP A 450 1.18 19.60 15.05
CA TRP A 450 2.00 20.82 15.04
C TRP A 450 3.31 20.65 15.81
N HIS A 451 3.29 19.90 16.91
CA HIS A 451 4.51 19.54 17.62
C HIS A 451 5.45 18.63 16.82
N SER A 452 4.95 17.91 15.81
CA SER A 452 5.76 17.06 14.93
C SER A 452 6.59 17.87 13.92
N PHE A 453 6.26 19.15 13.72
CA PHE A 453 6.91 20.02 12.74
C PHE A 453 8.09 20.76 13.34
N ALA A 454 9.25 20.10 13.34
CA ALA A 454 10.55 20.70 13.65
C ALA A 454 11.64 20.10 12.76
N PHE A 455 12.70 20.86 12.48
CA PHE A 455 13.85 20.33 11.73
C PHE A 455 14.65 19.33 12.57
N ASN A 456 14.96 19.69 13.81
CA ASN A 456 15.74 18.86 14.74
C ASN A 456 14.88 17.73 15.31
N ASP A 457 15.33 16.47 15.17
CA ASP A 457 14.59 15.30 15.69
C ASP A 457 14.27 15.37 17.20
N PRO A 458 15.18 15.84 18.09
CA PRO A 458 14.90 15.97 19.52
C PRO A 458 13.78 16.96 19.85
N LEU A 459 13.46 17.91 18.95
CA LEU A 459 12.40 18.90 19.15
C LEU A 459 11.03 18.38 18.69
N LYS A 460 10.98 17.28 17.93
CA LYS A 460 9.74 16.74 17.36
C LYS A 460 8.91 15.98 18.39
N GLY A 461 7.62 16.25 18.36
CA GLY A 461 6.62 15.59 19.19
C GLY A 461 6.31 16.34 20.47
N ALA A 462 5.39 15.79 21.25
CA ALA A 462 4.95 16.36 22.51
C ALA A 462 4.89 15.29 23.61
N SER A 463 5.33 15.65 24.81
CA SER A 463 5.09 14.85 26.00
C SER A 463 3.58 14.85 26.35
N VAL A 464 3.16 13.93 27.22
CA VAL A 464 1.76 13.88 27.68
C VAL A 464 1.41 15.18 28.43
N GLU A 465 2.33 15.68 29.23
CA GLU A 465 2.21 16.93 29.97
C GLU A 465 2.12 18.14 29.02
N GLU A 466 2.94 18.18 27.97
CA GLU A 466 2.90 19.25 26.96
C GLU A 466 1.56 19.27 26.24
N LEU A 467 1.03 18.10 25.85
CA LEU A 467 -0.28 17.99 25.21
C LEU A 467 -1.43 18.45 26.12
N ARG A 468 -1.35 18.13 27.41
CA ARG A 468 -2.30 18.63 28.41
C ARG A 468 -2.24 20.14 28.46
N PHE A 469 -1.05 20.73 28.61
CA PHE A 469 -0.88 22.18 28.64
C PHE A 469 -1.37 22.88 27.36
N ALA A 470 -1.12 22.30 26.17
CA ALA A 470 -1.56 22.84 24.89
C ALA A 470 -3.09 22.84 24.70
N SER A 471 -3.78 21.86 25.28
CA SER A 471 -5.20 21.60 25.03
C SER A 471 -6.10 22.15 26.13
N LEU A 472 -5.61 22.21 27.35
CA LEU A 472 -6.38 22.49 28.54
C LEU A 472 -6.88 23.95 28.57
N ALA A 473 -8.19 24.12 28.67
CA ALA A 473 -8.90 25.41 28.68
C ALA A 473 -10.01 25.41 29.73
N PRO A 474 -10.48 26.59 30.20
CA PRO A 474 -11.68 26.67 31.02
C PRO A 474 -12.88 25.98 30.33
N GLY A 475 -13.60 25.13 31.05
CA GLY A 475 -14.70 24.31 30.50
C GLY A 475 -14.29 22.96 29.93
N MET A 476 -12.98 22.71 29.73
CA MET A 476 -12.47 21.39 29.33
C MET A 476 -12.02 20.58 30.55
N ASP A 477 -12.32 19.29 30.56
CA ASP A 477 -11.90 18.36 31.61
C ASP A 477 -10.59 17.64 31.21
N LEU A 478 -9.62 17.62 32.14
CA LEU A 478 -8.33 16.97 31.92
C LEU A 478 -8.46 15.44 31.74
N GLY A 479 -9.44 14.81 32.38
CA GLY A 479 -9.76 13.40 32.23
C GLY A 479 -10.18 13.07 30.80
N PHE A 480 -11.06 13.86 30.20
CA PHE A 480 -11.45 13.69 28.79
C PHE A 480 -10.30 13.93 27.80
N ILE A 481 -9.39 14.88 28.08
CA ILE A 481 -8.16 15.03 27.27
C ILE A 481 -7.31 13.75 27.33
N ASN A 482 -7.15 13.17 28.51
CA ASN A 482 -6.38 11.94 28.69
C ASN A 482 -7.05 10.72 28.03
N ASP A 483 -8.37 10.57 28.17
CA ASP A 483 -9.15 9.52 27.53
C ASP A 483 -9.05 9.61 25.99
N ALA A 484 -9.23 10.82 25.43
CA ALA A 484 -9.11 11.07 23.99
C ALA A 484 -7.71 10.72 23.49
N ARG A 485 -6.66 11.10 24.23
CA ARG A 485 -5.28 10.75 23.92
C ARG A 485 -5.04 9.23 23.92
N GLN A 486 -5.58 8.51 24.91
CA GLN A 486 -5.44 7.05 24.97
C GLN A 486 -6.15 6.37 23.79
N LYS A 487 -7.40 6.76 23.51
CA LYS A 487 -8.17 6.27 22.36
C LYS A 487 -7.44 6.54 21.05
N PHE A 488 -6.98 7.78 20.85
CA PHE A 488 -6.23 8.19 19.68
C PHE A 488 -4.93 7.39 19.52
N THR A 489 -4.12 7.27 20.58
CA THR A 489 -2.85 6.51 20.57
C THR A 489 -3.08 5.04 20.20
N SER A 490 -4.14 4.42 20.69
CA SER A 490 -4.43 3.00 20.42
C SER A 490 -4.90 2.70 18.99
N GLN A 491 -5.34 3.73 18.25
CA GLN A 491 -5.98 3.57 16.93
C GLN A 491 -5.23 4.28 15.79
N SER A 492 -4.33 5.22 16.11
CA SER A 492 -3.63 6.05 15.12
C SER A 492 -2.56 5.26 14.38
N ALA A 493 -2.71 5.16 13.06
CA ALA A 493 -1.77 4.42 12.21
C ALA A 493 -0.47 5.18 11.98
N TYR A 494 -0.45 6.50 12.17
CA TYR A 494 0.70 7.33 11.87
C TYR A 494 1.40 7.87 13.12
N LEU A 495 0.95 7.52 14.33
CA LEU A 495 1.56 8.01 15.55
C LEU A 495 2.75 7.14 15.99
N ASP A 496 3.84 7.79 16.41
CA ASP A 496 4.93 7.18 17.15
C ASP A 496 4.48 6.96 18.61
N ASP A 497 4.09 5.73 18.94
CA ASP A 497 3.55 5.32 20.24
C ASP A 497 4.60 4.65 21.15
N ARG A 498 5.89 4.73 20.79
CA ARG A 498 6.97 4.10 21.54
C ARG A 498 7.03 4.64 22.98
N PRO A 499 7.08 3.76 24.00
CA PRO A 499 7.14 4.18 25.39
C PRO A 499 8.33 5.11 25.65
N GLY A 500 8.07 6.25 26.30
CA GLY A 500 9.10 7.23 26.68
C GLY A 500 9.57 8.16 25.56
N VAL A 501 9.03 8.03 24.34
CA VAL A 501 9.29 8.97 23.23
C VAL A 501 8.16 10.01 23.16
N PRO A 502 8.45 11.30 22.93
CA PRO A 502 7.41 12.30 22.68
C PRO A 502 6.49 11.88 21.52
N GLN A 503 5.19 12.00 21.71
CA GLN A 503 4.20 11.60 20.71
C GLN A 503 4.34 12.51 19.48
N ARG A 504 4.52 11.91 18.31
CA ARG A 504 4.70 12.62 17.02
C ARG A 504 4.11 11.82 15.88
N PHE A 505 3.70 12.50 14.82
CA PHE A 505 3.34 11.83 13.58
C PHE A 505 4.59 11.39 12.81
N LEU A 506 4.51 10.19 12.27
CA LEU A 506 5.42 9.63 11.29
C LEU A 506 4.86 9.91 9.89
N THR A 507 5.76 9.98 8.91
CA THR A 507 5.37 10.11 7.49
C THR A 507 4.88 8.80 6.90
N GLU A 508 5.20 7.68 7.55
CA GLU A 508 4.84 6.33 7.12
C GLU A 508 3.91 5.69 8.15
N ALA A 509 2.89 5.00 7.65
CA ALA A 509 1.94 4.35 8.53
C ALA A 509 2.49 3.05 9.13
N ASN A 510 2.09 2.73 10.35
CA ASN A 510 2.19 1.39 10.89
C ASN A 510 1.19 0.47 10.19
N LEU A 511 1.70 -0.28 9.20
CA LEU A 511 0.89 -1.15 8.37
C LEU A 511 0.10 -2.19 9.18
N ASN A 512 0.65 -2.68 10.30
CA ASN A 512 -0.05 -3.65 11.15
C ASN A 512 -1.30 -3.06 11.80
N LEU A 513 -1.25 -1.78 12.19
CA LEU A 513 -2.41 -1.11 12.77
C LEU A 513 -3.47 -0.80 11.71
N ILE A 514 -3.07 -0.40 10.50
CA ILE A 514 -4.00 -0.25 9.37
C ILE A 514 -4.75 -1.55 9.12
N ILE A 515 -4.04 -2.68 9.06
CA ILE A 515 -4.65 -3.99 8.83
C ILE A 515 -5.64 -4.33 9.95
N ARG A 516 -5.26 -4.16 11.23
CA ARG A 516 -6.16 -4.43 12.37
C ARG A 516 -7.40 -3.54 12.37
N ARG A 517 -7.27 -2.25 12.10
CA ARG A 517 -8.42 -1.34 11.98
C ARG A 517 -9.33 -1.79 10.85
N GLN A 518 -8.76 -2.21 9.72
CA GLN A 518 -9.55 -2.70 8.62
C GLN A 518 -10.24 -4.03 8.94
N GLU A 519 -9.61 -4.93 9.70
CA GLU A 519 -10.23 -6.18 10.21
C GLU A 519 -11.48 -5.87 11.05
N GLN A 520 -11.47 -4.81 11.86
CA GLN A 520 -12.65 -4.38 12.65
C GLN A 520 -13.78 -3.79 11.80
N GLN A 521 -13.47 -3.27 10.61
CA GLN A 521 -14.46 -2.71 9.67
C GLN A 521 -15.06 -3.76 8.72
N VAL A 522 -14.61 -5.02 8.78
CA VAL A 522 -15.16 -6.09 7.94
C VAL A 522 -16.56 -6.47 8.42
N ASP A 523 -17.52 -6.46 7.49
CA ASP A 523 -18.87 -6.96 7.73
C ASP A 523 -18.82 -8.48 8.01
N ARG A 524 -19.35 -8.89 9.17
CA ARG A 524 -19.32 -10.28 9.64
C ARG A 524 -20.21 -11.21 8.82
N ASP A 525 -21.33 -10.71 8.30
CA ASP A 525 -22.26 -11.53 7.51
C ASP A 525 -21.71 -11.76 6.10
N ALA A 526 -21.14 -10.70 5.49
CA ALA A 526 -20.41 -10.83 4.23
C ALA A 526 -19.21 -11.78 4.37
N ALA A 527 -18.43 -11.65 5.46
CA ALA A 527 -17.30 -12.53 5.72
C ALA A 527 -17.71 -14.01 5.90
N ARG A 528 -18.88 -14.26 6.47
CA ARG A 528 -19.42 -15.62 6.61
C ARG A 528 -19.78 -16.24 5.26
N GLY A 529 -20.42 -15.47 4.37
CA GLY A 529 -20.74 -15.89 3.01
C GLY A 529 -19.50 -16.25 2.21
N ASP A 530 -18.53 -15.32 2.16
CA ASP A 530 -17.27 -15.53 1.44
C ASP A 530 -16.46 -16.73 2.00
N LEU A 531 -16.49 -16.94 3.31
CA LEU A 531 -15.87 -18.11 3.94
C LEU A 531 -16.53 -19.41 3.48
N GLN A 532 -17.87 -19.46 3.42
CA GLN A 532 -18.60 -20.64 2.93
C GLN A 532 -18.27 -20.95 1.47
N ASP A 533 -18.22 -19.93 0.62
CA ASP A 533 -17.83 -20.09 -0.78
C ASP A 533 -16.41 -20.62 -0.92
N ARG A 534 -15.48 -20.12 -0.10
CA ARG A 534 -14.09 -20.61 -0.10
C ARG A 534 -13.98 -22.04 0.39
N ILE A 535 -14.72 -22.42 1.43
CA ILE A 535 -14.75 -23.81 1.92
C ILE A 535 -15.30 -24.73 0.82
N ARG A 536 -16.39 -24.33 0.14
CA ARG A 536 -16.96 -25.09 -0.99
C ARG A 536 -15.92 -25.31 -2.07
N ALA A 537 -15.26 -24.23 -2.52
CA ALA A 537 -14.23 -24.31 -3.56
C ALA A 537 -13.07 -25.24 -3.20
N ILE A 538 -12.68 -25.34 -1.93
CA ILE A 538 -11.59 -26.23 -1.48
C ILE A 538 -11.99 -27.71 -1.54
N TYR A 539 -13.26 -28.04 -1.25
CA TYR A 539 -13.74 -29.43 -1.20
C TYR A 539 -14.54 -29.86 -2.43
N GLU A 540 -14.74 -28.97 -3.40
CA GLU A 540 -15.26 -29.30 -4.72
C GLU A 540 -14.28 -30.25 -5.44
N GLY A 541 -14.80 -31.23 -6.18
CA GLY A 541 -13.93 -32.22 -6.80
C GLY A 541 -14.65 -33.19 -7.74
N GLN A 542 -13.86 -33.94 -8.50
CA GLN A 542 -14.37 -34.88 -9.51
C GLN A 542 -14.69 -36.26 -8.92
N THR A 543 -14.05 -36.67 -7.81
CA THR A 543 -14.15 -38.04 -7.28
C THR A 543 -15.35 -38.24 -6.34
N LEU A 544 -15.47 -37.41 -5.31
CA LEU A 544 -16.64 -37.40 -4.43
C LEU A 544 -17.50 -36.19 -4.82
N ARG A 545 -18.81 -36.38 -4.94
CA ARG A 545 -19.72 -35.26 -5.15
C ARG A 545 -19.93 -34.54 -3.83
N LEU A 546 -19.60 -33.25 -3.78
CA LEU A 546 -19.77 -32.43 -2.59
C LEU A 546 -21.26 -32.11 -2.36
N ILE A 547 -21.74 -32.37 -1.15
CA ILE A 547 -22.99 -31.79 -0.61
C ILE A 547 -22.59 -30.77 0.45
N PRO A 548 -22.57 -29.46 0.10
CA PRO A 548 -22.04 -28.44 0.98
C PRO A 548 -23.02 -28.10 2.11
N PHE A 549 -22.51 -28.03 3.33
CA PHE A 549 -23.21 -27.50 4.51
C PHE A 549 -24.56 -28.15 4.83
N ALA A 550 -24.67 -29.48 4.67
CA ALA A 550 -25.88 -30.21 4.99
C ALA A 550 -26.28 -30.01 6.46
N ALA A 551 -27.55 -29.65 6.68
CA ALA A 551 -28.15 -29.42 7.98
C ALA A 551 -29.04 -30.59 8.43
N GLY A 552 -29.57 -31.37 7.48
CA GLY A 552 -30.45 -32.49 7.77
C GLY A 552 -30.51 -33.57 6.68
N PRO A 553 -31.23 -34.68 6.95
CA PRO A 553 -31.43 -35.79 6.01
C PRO A 553 -32.01 -35.40 4.64
N GLU A 554 -32.78 -34.33 4.59
CA GLU A 554 -33.43 -33.77 3.41
C GLU A 554 -32.45 -33.16 2.39
N ASP A 555 -31.28 -32.70 2.85
CA ASP A 555 -30.27 -32.06 2.01
C ASP A 555 -29.44 -33.08 1.21
N VAL A 556 -29.48 -34.35 1.62
CA VAL A 556 -28.60 -35.40 1.09
C VAL A 556 -29.42 -36.45 0.33
N PRO A 557 -29.28 -36.52 -1.01
CA PRO A 557 -29.99 -37.50 -1.84
C PRO A 557 -29.71 -38.95 -1.41
N ASP A 558 -30.67 -39.85 -1.66
CA ASP A 558 -30.51 -41.30 -1.51
C ASP A 558 -30.70 -41.99 -2.87
N SER A 559 -29.95 -41.53 -3.87
CA SER A 559 -29.98 -42.03 -5.25
C SER A 559 -28.57 -42.25 -5.80
N ILE A 560 -28.49 -42.96 -6.92
CA ILE A 560 -27.24 -43.28 -7.64
C ILE A 560 -27.09 -42.53 -8.96
N GLU A 561 -28.00 -41.60 -9.28
CA GLU A 561 -28.17 -40.98 -10.61
C GLU A 561 -26.90 -40.28 -11.14
N GLU A 562 -26.03 -39.79 -10.26
CA GLU A 562 -24.79 -39.10 -10.65
C GLU A 562 -23.53 -39.97 -10.53
N GLY A 563 -23.68 -41.27 -10.28
CA GLY A 563 -22.61 -42.27 -10.31
C GLY A 563 -21.56 -42.16 -9.20
N ARG A 564 -21.38 -41.00 -8.55
CA ARG A 564 -20.32 -40.74 -7.56
C ARG A 564 -20.81 -40.84 -6.10
N PRO A 565 -19.97 -41.29 -5.15
CA PRO A 565 -20.27 -41.19 -3.72
C PRO A 565 -20.33 -39.73 -3.24
N PHE A 566 -21.08 -39.48 -2.17
CA PHE A 566 -21.29 -38.14 -1.62
C PHE A 566 -20.27 -37.81 -0.51
N LEU A 567 -19.63 -36.65 -0.64
CA LEU A 567 -18.91 -35.97 0.44
C LEU A 567 -19.86 -34.96 1.09
N VAL A 568 -20.41 -35.30 2.24
CA VAL A 568 -21.32 -34.45 3.01
C VAL A 568 -20.52 -33.56 3.95
N LEU A 569 -20.47 -32.28 3.64
CA LEU A 569 -19.79 -31.28 4.47
C LEU A 569 -20.76 -30.74 5.52
N ILE A 570 -20.44 -30.88 6.81
CA ILE A 570 -21.26 -30.34 7.90
C ILE A 570 -20.85 -28.90 8.18
N GLY A 571 -21.80 -27.97 8.22
CA GLY A 571 -21.52 -26.57 8.51
C GLY A 571 -20.89 -26.36 9.88
N HIS A 572 -19.73 -25.69 9.91
CA HIS A 572 -19.00 -25.37 11.16
C HIS A 572 -19.82 -24.59 12.21
N ASP A 573 -20.84 -23.83 11.79
CA ASP A 573 -21.75 -23.15 12.72
C ASP A 573 -22.92 -24.03 13.19
N ASN A 574 -23.19 -25.15 12.52
CA ASN A 574 -24.25 -26.09 12.87
C ASN A 574 -23.75 -27.08 13.93
N GLU A 575 -22.69 -27.83 13.61
CA GLU A 575 -22.11 -28.81 14.53
C GLU A 575 -20.61 -28.97 14.26
N ALA A 576 -19.85 -29.19 15.32
CA ALA A 576 -18.41 -29.44 15.22
C ALA A 576 -17.96 -30.44 16.28
N VAL A 577 -16.82 -31.06 16.00
CA VAL A 577 -16.25 -32.13 16.80
C VAL A 577 -15.27 -31.53 17.80
N ARG A 578 -15.34 -31.98 19.05
CA ARG A 578 -14.32 -31.68 20.03
C ARG A 578 -13.31 -32.82 20.06
N SER A 579 -12.04 -32.50 19.83
CA SER A 579 -10.97 -33.50 19.82
C SER A 579 -10.75 -34.20 21.19
N ASP A 580 -11.16 -33.58 22.30
CA ASP A 580 -11.06 -34.14 23.66
C ASP A 580 -12.19 -35.14 24.01
N ARG A 581 -13.29 -35.12 23.25
CA ARG A 581 -14.44 -36.01 23.43
C ARG A 581 -15.02 -36.37 22.06
N LEU A 582 -14.39 -37.36 21.44
CA LEU A 582 -14.74 -37.82 20.11
C LEU A 582 -16.05 -38.64 20.13
N GLU A 583 -17.12 -38.04 19.64
CA GLU A 583 -18.42 -38.67 19.43
C GLU A 583 -18.90 -38.38 18.00
N VAL A 584 -19.82 -39.19 17.47
CA VAL A 584 -20.45 -38.90 16.17
C VAL A 584 -21.40 -37.70 16.34
N PRO A 585 -21.27 -36.63 15.55
CA PRO A 585 -22.20 -35.50 15.58
C PRO A 585 -23.65 -35.96 15.34
N LYS A 586 -24.62 -35.38 16.05
CA LYS A 586 -26.03 -35.79 15.97
C LYS A 586 -26.62 -35.57 14.57
N VAL A 587 -26.20 -34.51 13.88
CA VAL A 587 -26.60 -34.24 12.50
C VAL A 587 -26.05 -35.32 11.57
N VAL A 588 -24.78 -35.72 11.75
CA VAL A 588 -24.15 -36.81 10.99
C VAL A 588 -24.90 -38.13 11.23
N GLU A 589 -25.22 -38.45 12.49
CA GLU A 589 -26.00 -39.66 12.85
C GLU A 589 -27.37 -39.68 12.16
N LYS A 590 -28.09 -38.55 12.18
CA LYS A 590 -29.41 -38.41 11.54
C LYS A 590 -29.33 -38.57 10.03
N ILE A 591 -28.40 -37.87 9.37
CA ILE A 591 -28.23 -37.94 7.91
C ILE A 591 -27.85 -39.36 7.48
N PHE A 592 -27.01 -40.03 8.26
CA PHE A 592 -26.59 -41.41 7.96
C PHE A 592 -27.76 -42.41 8.06
N ARG A 593 -28.67 -42.22 9.01
CA ARG A 593 -29.82 -43.12 9.21
C ARG A 593 -31.00 -42.84 8.30
N TYR A 594 -31.27 -41.57 8.02
CA TYR A 594 -32.53 -41.14 7.43
C TYR A 594 -32.33 -40.37 6.13
N LYS A 595 -33.42 -40.23 5.37
CA LYS A 595 -33.50 -39.42 4.16
C LYS A 595 -34.83 -38.66 4.07
N GLY A 596 -34.81 -37.58 3.30
CA GLY A 596 -35.99 -36.79 2.98
C GLY A 596 -36.66 -36.14 4.19
N THR A 597 -37.70 -35.37 3.93
CA THR A 597 -38.42 -34.62 4.98
C THR A 597 -39.23 -35.50 5.93
N GLN A 598 -39.59 -36.71 5.52
CA GLN A 598 -40.34 -37.68 6.32
C GLN A 598 -39.45 -38.62 7.16
N SER A 599 -38.13 -38.42 7.16
CA SER A 599 -37.16 -39.24 7.90
C SER A 599 -37.28 -40.75 7.64
N GLU A 600 -37.44 -41.13 6.38
CA GLU A 600 -37.43 -42.53 5.97
C GLU A 600 -36.03 -43.13 6.14
N PHE A 601 -35.91 -44.45 6.35
CA PHE A 601 -34.60 -45.08 6.46
C PHE A 601 -33.82 -44.98 5.15
N ARG A 602 -32.56 -44.56 5.28
CA ARG A 602 -31.63 -44.42 4.17
C ARG A 602 -31.17 -45.80 3.68
N ALA A 603 -31.24 -46.04 2.37
CA ALA A 603 -30.83 -47.30 1.78
C ALA A 603 -29.33 -47.31 1.42
N LEU A 604 -28.80 -46.20 0.91
CA LEU A 604 -27.43 -46.11 0.38
C LEU A 604 -26.46 -45.55 1.42
N GLN A 605 -26.40 -46.18 2.59
CA GLN A 605 -25.56 -45.71 3.70
C GLN A 605 -24.06 -45.77 3.36
N ASN A 606 -23.64 -46.77 2.59
CA ASN A 606 -22.27 -46.90 2.10
C ASN A 606 -21.98 -46.02 0.87
N ASN A 607 -22.77 -44.95 0.66
CA ASN A 607 -22.55 -43.93 -0.37
C ASN A 607 -22.12 -42.58 0.22
N LEU A 608 -22.04 -42.46 1.55
CA LEU A 608 -21.79 -41.20 2.25
C LEU A 608 -20.41 -41.17 2.88
N VAL A 609 -19.73 -40.05 2.79
CA VAL A 609 -18.54 -39.69 3.57
C VAL A 609 -18.80 -38.32 4.18
N PHE A 610 -18.60 -38.15 5.48
CA PHE A 610 -18.87 -36.89 6.16
C PHE A 610 -17.57 -36.18 6.52
N LEU A 611 -17.58 -34.85 6.41
CA LEU A 611 -16.50 -33.99 6.88
C LEU A 611 -17.04 -32.96 7.87
N SER A 612 -16.42 -32.86 9.04
CA SER A 612 -16.82 -31.95 10.11
C SER A 612 -15.65 -31.11 10.62
N ALA A 613 -15.98 -29.90 11.06
CA ALA A 613 -15.04 -28.95 11.65
C ALA A 613 -14.61 -29.38 13.06
N ASP A 614 -13.37 -29.06 13.44
CA ASP A 614 -12.87 -29.10 14.81
C ASP A 614 -13.26 -27.80 15.55
N GLU A 615 -13.84 -27.92 16.74
CA GLU A 615 -14.32 -26.81 17.55
C GLU A 615 -13.21 -25.78 17.88
N THR A 616 -12.00 -26.26 18.18
CA THR A 616 -10.89 -25.40 18.62
C THR A 616 -10.29 -24.57 17.48
N GLN A 617 -10.50 -24.97 16.24
CA GLN A 617 -9.89 -24.36 15.06
C GLN A 617 -10.82 -23.34 14.36
N LYS A 618 -12.08 -23.22 14.79
CA LYS A 618 -13.07 -22.32 14.18
C LYS A 618 -12.63 -20.86 14.19
N THR A 619 -12.14 -20.38 15.33
CA THR A 619 -11.73 -18.98 15.49
C THR A 619 -10.58 -18.64 14.56
N MET A 620 -9.56 -19.49 14.47
CA MET A 620 -8.43 -19.29 13.56
C MET A 620 -8.87 -19.22 12.09
N MET A 621 -9.81 -20.08 11.67
CA MET A 621 -10.38 -20.04 10.32
C MET A 621 -11.16 -18.74 10.06
N LYS A 622 -12.00 -18.30 11.00
CA LYS A 622 -12.78 -17.06 10.89
C LYS A 622 -11.86 -15.83 10.84
N ASP A 623 -10.86 -15.76 11.71
CA ASP A 623 -9.89 -14.66 11.76
C ASP A 623 -9.05 -14.59 10.48
N ALA A 624 -8.65 -15.74 9.90
CA ALA A 624 -7.95 -15.79 8.63
C ALA A 624 -8.79 -15.21 7.48
N MET A 625 -10.11 -15.44 7.49
CA MET A 625 -11.02 -14.86 6.50
C MET A 625 -11.13 -13.34 6.67
N VAL A 626 -11.38 -12.87 7.90
CA VAL A 626 -11.48 -11.44 8.22
C VAL A 626 -10.20 -10.70 7.79
N ARG A 627 -9.04 -11.27 8.10
CA ARG A 627 -7.75 -10.73 7.69
C ARG A 627 -7.58 -10.66 6.18
N ARG A 628 -8.03 -11.67 5.44
CA ARG A 628 -8.00 -11.66 3.97
C ARG A 628 -8.88 -10.55 3.40
N LEU A 629 -10.11 -10.39 3.90
CA LEU A 629 -11.02 -9.33 3.44
C LEU A 629 -10.49 -7.94 3.77
N ALA A 630 -9.87 -7.79 4.94
CA ALA A 630 -9.21 -6.55 5.31
C ALA A 630 -8.07 -6.19 4.34
N LEU A 631 -7.19 -7.15 4.05
CA LEU A 631 -6.11 -6.98 3.07
C LEU A 631 -6.64 -6.69 1.67
N GLN A 632 -7.73 -7.35 1.25
CA GLN A 632 -8.38 -7.10 -0.04
C GLN A 632 -8.92 -5.67 -0.14
N ALA A 633 -9.54 -5.16 0.93
CA ALA A 633 -10.05 -3.80 0.98
C ALA A 633 -8.92 -2.76 0.90
N ILE A 634 -7.79 -3.00 1.58
CA ILE A 634 -6.61 -2.12 1.52
C ILE A 634 -5.96 -2.19 0.13
N ALA A 635 -5.91 -3.36 -0.49
CA ALA A 635 -5.29 -3.57 -1.80
C ALA A 635 -6.03 -2.90 -2.98
N ARG A 636 -7.22 -2.31 -2.75
CA ARG A 636 -7.95 -1.56 -3.79
C ARG A 636 -7.15 -0.33 -4.26
N PRO A 637 -7.17 0.03 -5.55
CA PRO A 637 -6.35 1.11 -6.12
C PRO A 637 -6.42 2.43 -5.36
N GLU A 638 -7.62 2.84 -4.96
CA GLU A 638 -7.89 4.09 -4.23
C GLU A 638 -7.24 4.15 -2.85
N ARG A 639 -7.11 3.01 -2.17
CA ARG A 639 -6.57 2.91 -0.81
C ARG A 639 -5.08 2.60 -0.82
N ILE A 640 -4.64 1.66 -1.65
CA ILE A 640 -3.23 1.29 -1.73
C ILE A 640 -2.36 2.44 -2.24
N GLY A 641 -2.89 3.31 -3.11
CA GLY A 641 -2.19 4.50 -3.60
C GLY A 641 -1.87 5.55 -2.53
N GLN A 642 -2.47 5.44 -1.33
CA GLN A 642 -2.20 6.32 -0.20
C GLN A 642 -1.01 5.86 0.66
N LEU A 643 -0.51 4.65 0.43
CA LEU A 643 0.61 4.05 1.16
C LEU A 643 1.94 4.28 0.41
N ALA A 644 3.05 4.26 1.14
CA ALA A 644 4.39 4.31 0.54
C ALA A 644 4.66 3.06 -0.32
N GLU A 645 5.45 3.18 -1.39
CA GLU A 645 5.65 2.11 -2.38
C GLU A 645 6.06 0.75 -1.76
N HIS A 646 6.96 0.76 -0.78
CA HIS A 646 7.37 -0.46 -0.08
C HIS A 646 6.21 -1.10 0.70
N GLN A 647 5.32 -0.30 1.28
CA GLN A 647 4.11 -0.77 1.98
C GLN A 647 3.07 -1.29 1.00
N GLN A 648 2.97 -0.69 -0.20
CA GLN A 648 2.12 -1.22 -1.26
C GLN A 648 2.56 -2.62 -1.67
N HIS A 649 3.87 -2.85 -1.78
CA HIS A 649 4.42 -4.17 -2.06
C HIS A 649 4.09 -5.15 -0.92
N ASP A 650 4.33 -4.78 0.34
CA ASP A 650 4.04 -5.62 1.51
C ASP A 650 2.53 -5.97 1.62
N VAL A 651 1.62 -5.02 1.38
CA VAL A 651 0.17 -5.30 1.34
C VAL A 651 -0.18 -6.33 0.27
N ARG A 652 0.34 -6.16 -0.95
CA ARG A 652 0.07 -7.09 -2.06
C ARG A 652 0.61 -8.48 -1.75
N GLU A 653 1.81 -8.57 -1.21
CA GLU A 653 2.43 -9.83 -0.81
C GLU A 653 1.61 -10.50 0.31
N ARG A 654 1.28 -9.77 1.38
CA ARG A 654 0.44 -10.28 2.48
C ARG A 654 -0.94 -10.71 1.99
N PHE A 655 -1.54 -9.99 1.04
CA PHE A 655 -2.82 -10.36 0.44
C PHE A 655 -2.72 -11.69 -0.34
N GLN A 656 -1.66 -11.88 -1.13
CA GLN A 656 -1.40 -13.15 -1.82
C GLN A 656 -1.17 -14.28 -0.82
N GLN A 657 -0.31 -14.08 0.19
CA GLN A 657 -0.05 -15.06 1.25
C GLN A 657 -1.30 -15.39 2.07
N SER A 658 -2.21 -14.42 2.27
CA SER A 658 -3.46 -14.64 3.01
C SER A 658 -4.34 -15.72 2.38
N GLU A 659 -4.24 -15.93 1.07
CA GLU A 659 -4.99 -16.95 0.37
C GLU A 659 -4.61 -18.36 0.80
N GLN A 660 -3.30 -18.62 0.82
CA GLN A 660 -2.74 -19.90 1.22
C GLN A 660 -2.96 -20.13 2.71
N ARG A 661 -2.80 -19.09 3.54
CA ARG A 661 -3.09 -19.15 4.98
C ARG A 661 -4.56 -19.48 5.26
N LEU A 662 -5.49 -18.86 4.54
CA LEU A 662 -6.92 -19.15 4.67
C LEU A 662 -7.23 -20.60 4.27
N ALA A 663 -6.70 -21.07 3.14
CA ALA A 663 -6.91 -22.45 2.70
C ALA A 663 -6.38 -23.47 3.72
N ALA A 664 -5.18 -23.24 4.26
CA ALA A 664 -4.59 -24.08 5.30
C ALA A 664 -5.42 -24.04 6.60
N ALA A 665 -5.91 -22.86 7.01
CA ALA A 665 -6.77 -22.72 8.19
C ALA A 665 -8.10 -23.46 8.02
N ILE A 666 -8.72 -23.38 6.83
CA ILE A 666 -9.94 -24.13 6.49
C ILE A 666 -9.69 -25.63 6.57
N GLN A 667 -8.63 -26.15 5.95
CA GLN A 667 -8.35 -27.60 5.94
C GLN A 667 -7.90 -28.12 7.31
N THR A 668 -7.26 -27.29 8.13
CA THR A 668 -6.95 -27.61 9.54
C THR A 668 -8.21 -27.66 10.39
N CYS A 669 -9.18 -26.79 10.10
CA CYS A 669 -10.47 -26.79 10.79
C CYS A 669 -11.33 -27.99 10.36
N TYR A 670 -11.53 -28.21 9.06
CA TYR A 670 -12.30 -29.34 8.52
C TYR A 670 -11.45 -30.60 8.41
N ARG A 671 -11.22 -31.24 9.55
CA ARG A 671 -10.30 -32.38 9.68
C ARG A 671 -10.95 -33.69 10.12
N HIS A 672 -12.18 -33.71 10.62
CA HIS A 672 -12.80 -34.95 11.09
C HIS A 672 -13.59 -35.60 9.96
N VAL A 673 -13.11 -36.76 9.51
CA VAL A 673 -13.77 -37.56 8.48
C VAL A 673 -14.51 -38.71 9.14
N PHE A 674 -15.82 -38.81 8.90
CA PHE A 674 -16.61 -39.98 9.28
C PHE A 674 -16.99 -40.75 8.03
N PHE A 675 -16.84 -42.07 8.07
CA PHE A 675 -17.12 -42.94 6.93
C PHE A 675 -17.79 -44.23 7.37
N PRO A 676 -18.65 -44.83 6.55
CA PRO A 676 -19.36 -46.06 6.89
C PRO A 676 -18.37 -47.18 7.18
N SER A 677 -18.39 -47.78 8.35
CA SER A 677 -17.52 -48.91 8.68
C SER A 677 -18.09 -49.69 9.85
N ARG A 678 -18.22 -51.00 9.67
CA ARG A 678 -18.50 -51.93 10.77
C ARG A 678 -17.24 -52.31 11.55
N ASN A 679 -16.12 -52.49 10.85
CA ASN A 679 -14.88 -53.00 11.45
C ASN A 679 -14.15 -51.91 12.23
N ASN A 680 -14.22 -50.66 11.76
CA ASN A 680 -13.58 -49.51 12.40
C ASN A 680 -14.61 -48.55 13.01
N ARG A 681 -15.74 -49.08 13.50
CA ARG A 681 -16.81 -48.27 14.10
C ARG A 681 -16.27 -47.52 15.33
N LEU A 682 -16.61 -46.24 15.45
CA LEU A 682 -16.25 -45.43 16.62
C LEU A 682 -16.84 -46.06 17.90
N GLU A 683 -16.03 -46.11 18.96
CA GLU A 683 -16.45 -46.68 20.25
C GLU A 683 -17.64 -45.90 20.83
N GLY A 684 -18.67 -46.61 21.28
CA GLY A 684 -19.91 -45.99 21.78
C GLY A 684 -20.87 -45.45 20.70
N ALA A 685 -20.49 -45.47 19.41
CA ALA A 685 -21.39 -45.00 18.35
C ALA A 685 -22.58 -45.95 18.13
N THR A 686 -23.76 -45.34 18.00
CA THR A 686 -25.04 -46.03 17.74
C THR A 686 -25.26 -46.31 16.24
N VAL A 687 -24.32 -45.89 15.39
CA VAL A 687 -24.32 -46.05 13.93
C VAL A 687 -23.01 -46.65 13.45
N GLU A 688 -23.02 -47.25 12.26
CA GLU A 688 -21.87 -47.94 11.66
C GLU A 688 -20.94 -46.95 10.95
N LEU A 689 -20.44 -45.98 11.70
CA LEU A 689 -19.48 -44.98 11.24
C LEU A 689 -18.14 -45.17 11.94
N GLY A 690 -17.07 -45.26 11.15
CA GLY A 690 -15.72 -45.05 11.60
C GLY A 690 -15.32 -43.59 11.54
N HIS A 691 -14.23 -43.26 12.23
CA HIS A 691 -13.68 -41.91 12.31
C HIS A 691 -12.19 -41.94 11.98
N THR A 692 -11.73 -40.89 11.29
CA THR A 692 -10.32 -40.57 11.18
C THR A 692 -10.15 -39.05 11.17
N ALA A 693 -9.07 -38.56 11.77
CA ALA A 693 -8.70 -37.15 11.71
C ALA A 693 -7.60 -36.97 10.66
N LEU A 694 -7.74 -35.95 9.81
CA LEU A 694 -6.72 -35.58 8.83
C LEU A 694 -5.50 -34.97 9.56
N ASP A 695 -4.30 -35.35 9.11
CA ASP A 695 -3.04 -34.80 9.63
C ASP A 695 -2.70 -33.44 9.00
N VAL A 696 -2.25 -32.52 9.86
CA VAL A 696 -1.97 -31.10 9.53
C VAL A 696 -0.91 -30.89 8.42
N PRO A 697 0.17 -31.71 8.31
CA PRO A 697 1.16 -31.54 7.23
C PRO A 697 0.61 -31.91 5.84
N SER A 698 -0.21 -32.97 5.74
CA SER A 698 -0.72 -33.48 4.47
C SER A 698 -1.81 -32.61 3.84
N ALA A 699 -2.53 -31.84 4.65
CA ALA A 699 -3.46 -30.82 4.18
C ALA A 699 -2.73 -29.61 3.53
N SER A 700 -1.51 -29.33 3.96
CA SER A 700 -0.77 -28.11 3.60
C SER A 700 0.10 -28.21 2.33
N GLU A 701 0.35 -29.43 1.83
CA GLU A 701 1.20 -29.66 0.63
C GLU A 701 0.56 -29.14 -0.67
N ARG A 702 -0.78 -29.06 -0.73
CA ARG A 702 -1.55 -28.50 -1.85
C ARG A 702 -2.77 -27.73 -1.33
N PRO A 703 -2.58 -26.49 -0.83
CA PRO A 703 -3.67 -25.66 -0.34
C PRO A 703 -4.68 -25.44 -1.47
N GLY A 704 -5.91 -25.95 -1.33
CA GLY A 704 -6.95 -25.87 -2.36
C GLY A 704 -7.45 -27.20 -2.92
N SER A 705 -6.87 -28.35 -2.55
CA SER A 705 -7.37 -29.68 -2.95
C SER A 705 -7.80 -30.50 -1.72
N GLY A 706 -8.92 -30.09 -1.12
CA GLY A 706 -9.43 -30.66 0.14
C GLY A 706 -9.83 -32.13 0.04
N GLN A 707 -10.37 -32.59 -1.09
CA GLN A 707 -10.76 -33.99 -1.26
C GLN A 707 -9.57 -34.96 -1.25
N LEU A 708 -8.38 -34.52 -1.67
CA LEU A 708 -7.21 -35.42 -1.77
C LEU A 708 -6.82 -36.00 -0.41
N ALA A 709 -6.82 -35.17 0.64
CA ALA A 709 -6.51 -35.61 1.99
C ALA A 709 -7.56 -36.60 2.51
N ILE A 710 -8.84 -36.37 2.19
CA ILE A 710 -9.95 -37.27 2.54
C ILE A 710 -9.78 -38.62 1.83
N LEU A 711 -9.52 -38.62 0.52
CA LEU A 711 -9.32 -39.84 -0.26
C LEU A 711 -8.14 -40.65 0.26
N ARG A 712 -7.01 -40.01 0.58
CA ARG A 712 -5.86 -40.68 1.22
C ARG A 712 -6.23 -41.29 2.57
N ALA A 713 -6.97 -40.55 3.41
CA ALA A 713 -7.41 -41.06 4.71
C ALA A 713 -8.34 -42.28 4.57
N LEU A 714 -9.27 -42.25 3.61
CA LEU A 714 -10.15 -43.38 3.32
C LEU A 714 -9.38 -44.58 2.74
N GLU A 715 -8.37 -44.35 1.91
CA GLU A 715 -7.49 -45.38 1.34
C GLU A 715 -6.68 -46.07 2.43
N ASN A 716 -6.07 -45.30 3.34
CA ASN A 716 -5.34 -45.82 4.50
C ASN A 716 -6.24 -46.66 5.43
N ASN A 717 -7.53 -46.34 5.48
CA ASN A 717 -8.54 -47.10 6.21
C ASN A 717 -9.14 -48.26 5.40
N ASN A 718 -8.58 -48.57 4.22
CA ASN A 718 -9.07 -49.60 3.28
C ASN A 718 -10.55 -49.43 2.90
N LYS A 719 -11.06 -48.20 2.94
CA LYS A 719 -12.49 -47.93 2.75
C LYS A 719 -12.86 -47.62 1.32
N ILE A 720 -11.96 -47.12 0.49
CA ILE A 720 -12.21 -46.87 -0.94
C ILE A 720 -11.48 -47.88 -1.83
N ARG A 721 -12.00 -48.06 -3.06
CA ARG A 721 -11.31 -48.76 -4.15
C ARG A 721 -11.33 -47.93 -5.43
N ARG A 722 -10.15 -47.74 -6.01
CA ARG A 722 -9.89 -47.14 -7.33
C ARG A 722 -9.86 -48.22 -8.41
N ALA A 723 -9.91 -47.80 -9.67
CA ALA A 723 -9.78 -48.72 -10.81
C ALA A 723 -8.48 -49.55 -10.76
N SER A 724 -7.38 -48.95 -10.31
CA SER A 724 -6.05 -49.59 -10.19
C SER A 724 -5.91 -50.57 -9.02
N ASP A 725 -6.83 -50.54 -8.05
CA ASP A 725 -6.69 -51.35 -6.84
C ASP A 725 -7.10 -52.79 -7.09
N ALA A 726 -6.50 -53.75 -6.36
CA ALA A 726 -6.92 -55.13 -6.45
C ALA A 726 -8.39 -55.28 -6.00
N PRO A 727 -9.27 -55.93 -6.79
CA PRO A 727 -10.64 -56.18 -6.38
C PRO A 727 -10.68 -57.13 -5.18
N LEU A 728 -11.76 -57.03 -4.39
CA LEU A 728 -12.00 -57.95 -3.27
C LEU A 728 -12.02 -59.42 -3.73
N ALA A 729 -11.87 -60.34 -2.77
CA ALA A 729 -12.04 -61.76 -3.05
C ALA A 729 -13.48 -62.03 -3.53
N PRO A 730 -13.69 -62.64 -4.72
CA PRO A 730 -15.02 -62.96 -5.23
C PRO A 730 -15.85 -63.81 -4.27
N THR A 731 -15.23 -64.80 -3.60
CA THR A 731 -15.90 -65.62 -2.57
C THR A 731 -16.42 -64.79 -1.40
N TYR A 732 -15.64 -63.81 -0.93
CA TYR A 732 -16.08 -62.89 0.12
C TYR A 732 -17.27 -62.04 -0.32
N VAL A 733 -17.22 -61.46 -1.54
CA VAL A 733 -18.33 -60.64 -2.06
C VAL A 733 -19.60 -61.48 -2.24
N ARG A 734 -19.49 -62.72 -2.75
CA ARG A 734 -20.61 -63.67 -2.80
C ARG A 734 -21.28 -63.85 -1.44
N ASP A 735 -20.48 -64.12 -0.41
CA ASP A 735 -20.99 -64.49 0.93
C ASP A 735 -21.58 -63.29 1.68
N GLN A 736 -21.07 -62.08 1.42
CA GLN A 736 -21.54 -60.84 2.05
C GLN A 736 -22.70 -60.15 1.30
N THR A 737 -23.03 -60.58 0.08
CA THR A 737 -24.12 -59.98 -0.73
C THR A 737 -25.27 -60.98 -0.94
N PRO A 738 -26.42 -60.55 -1.49
CA PRO A 738 -27.50 -61.46 -1.86
C PRO A 738 -27.11 -62.52 -2.90
N LEU A 739 -25.95 -62.38 -3.57
CA LEU A 739 -25.43 -63.37 -4.53
C LEU A 739 -25.25 -64.76 -3.92
N LYS A 740 -25.06 -64.89 -2.60
CA LYS A 740 -25.08 -66.20 -1.91
C LYS A 740 -26.35 -67.03 -2.16
N LYS A 741 -27.45 -66.39 -2.58
CA LYS A 741 -28.71 -67.05 -2.96
C LYS A 741 -28.71 -67.64 -4.37
N GLY A 742 -27.64 -67.44 -5.14
CA GLY A 742 -27.41 -68.11 -6.42
C GLY A 742 -27.26 -67.19 -7.63
N GLN A 743 -28.03 -66.11 -7.73
CA GLN A 743 -27.98 -65.18 -8.87
C GLN A 743 -28.35 -63.74 -8.48
N ILE A 744 -27.86 -62.76 -9.23
CA ILE A 744 -28.17 -61.34 -9.06
C ILE A 744 -27.87 -60.56 -10.36
N THR A 745 -28.53 -59.42 -10.60
CA THR A 745 -28.13 -58.51 -11.69
C THR A 745 -26.82 -57.83 -11.36
N THR A 746 -26.02 -57.47 -12.37
CA THR A 746 -24.78 -56.72 -12.17
C THR A 746 -25.02 -55.36 -11.52
N ALA A 747 -26.07 -54.65 -11.90
CA ALA A 747 -26.46 -53.39 -11.26
C ALA A 747 -26.83 -53.59 -9.79
N ALA A 748 -27.67 -54.59 -9.46
CA ALA A 748 -28.03 -54.85 -8.07
C ALA A 748 -26.80 -55.23 -7.22
N LEU A 749 -25.90 -56.08 -7.73
CA LEU A 749 -24.67 -56.44 -7.03
C LEU A 749 -23.74 -55.24 -6.85
N ARG A 750 -23.60 -54.38 -7.86
CA ARG A 750 -22.85 -53.13 -7.77
C ARG A 750 -23.45 -52.18 -6.74
N ASN A 751 -24.78 -52.14 -6.63
CA ASN A 751 -25.51 -51.31 -5.68
C ASN A 751 -25.36 -51.80 -4.23
N GLU A 752 -25.07 -53.09 -3.98
CA GLU A 752 -24.78 -53.57 -2.63
C GLU A 752 -23.52 -52.90 -2.04
N PHE A 753 -22.53 -52.57 -2.87
CA PHE A 753 -21.37 -51.77 -2.45
C PHE A 753 -21.75 -50.35 -2.01
N ARG A 754 -22.92 -49.83 -2.39
CA ARG A 754 -23.44 -48.54 -1.93
C ARG A 754 -24.37 -48.67 -0.70
N LYS A 755 -24.80 -49.88 -0.37
CA LYS A 755 -25.70 -50.17 0.76
C LYS A 755 -24.97 -50.64 2.01
N ASP A 756 -24.17 -51.71 1.94
CA ASP A 756 -23.59 -52.36 3.13
C ASP A 756 -22.28 -51.68 3.59
N PRO A 757 -22.23 -51.09 4.81
CA PRO A 757 -21.02 -50.49 5.36
C PRO A 757 -19.82 -51.45 5.54
N ARG A 758 -20.01 -52.76 5.42
CA ARG A 758 -18.92 -53.76 5.41
C ARG A 758 -18.06 -53.70 4.15
N LEU A 759 -18.67 -53.31 3.02
CA LEU A 759 -17.99 -53.27 1.74
C LEU A 759 -17.24 -51.94 1.55
N PRO A 760 -16.17 -51.88 0.76
CA PRO A 760 -15.52 -50.63 0.41
C PRO A 760 -16.41 -49.80 -0.53
N ILE A 761 -16.21 -48.49 -0.52
CA ILE A 761 -16.82 -47.55 -1.45
C ILE A 761 -16.07 -47.66 -2.78
N LEU A 762 -16.81 -47.98 -3.84
CA LEU A 762 -16.27 -48.00 -5.20
C LEU A 762 -16.40 -46.61 -5.83
N LEU A 763 -15.28 -46.04 -6.27
CA LEU A 763 -15.25 -44.71 -6.91
C LEU A 763 -15.75 -44.72 -8.35
N GLY A 764 -15.72 -45.88 -9.01
CA GLY A 764 -16.22 -46.12 -10.36
C GLY A 764 -16.64 -47.58 -10.53
N ASP A 765 -16.82 -48.02 -11.76
CA ASP A 765 -17.27 -49.39 -12.07
C ASP A 765 -16.13 -50.32 -12.51
N ASP A 766 -14.97 -49.79 -12.89
CA ASP A 766 -13.83 -50.59 -13.36
C ASP A 766 -13.38 -51.65 -12.35
N ASN A 767 -13.23 -51.26 -11.07
CA ASN A 767 -12.85 -52.19 -10.01
C ASN A 767 -13.90 -53.31 -9.82
N PHE A 768 -15.18 -52.99 -10.04
CA PHE A 768 -16.26 -53.96 -9.98
C PHE A 768 -16.27 -54.89 -11.20
N ILE A 769 -16.00 -54.37 -12.39
CA ILE A 769 -15.86 -55.17 -13.61
C ILE A 769 -14.71 -56.17 -13.45
N GLU A 770 -13.55 -55.72 -12.94
CA GLU A 770 -12.42 -56.58 -12.64
C GLU A 770 -12.74 -57.63 -11.55
N LEU A 771 -13.53 -57.29 -10.54
CA LEU A 771 -14.03 -58.25 -9.55
C LEU A 771 -14.87 -59.36 -10.21
N VAL A 772 -15.76 -59.02 -11.14
CA VAL A 772 -16.57 -60.02 -11.85
C VAL A 772 -15.69 -60.89 -12.74
N ARG A 773 -14.74 -60.31 -13.49
CA ARG A 773 -13.75 -61.04 -14.31
C ARG A 773 -12.95 -62.03 -13.47
N LYS A 774 -12.40 -61.55 -12.36
CA LYS A 774 -11.63 -62.38 -11.41
C LYS A 774 -12.48 -63.53 -10.86
N GLY A 775 -13.75 -63.28 -10.53
CA GLY A 775 -14.65 -64.34 -10.07
C GLY A 775 -14.98 -65.39 -11.13
N ILE A 776 -15.00 -65.03 -12.42
CA ILE A 776 -15.14 -66.01 -13.52
C ILE A 776 -13.86 -66.84 -13.64
N GLN A 777 -12.68 -66.21 -13.57
CA GLN A 777 -11.38 -66.89 -13.66
C GLN A 777 -11.13 -67.84 -12.49
N GLU A 778 -11.55 -67.47 -11.27
CA GLU A 778 -11.43 -68.27 -10.05
C GLU A 778 -12.56 -69.32 -9.89
N GLU A 779 -13.35 -69.55 -10.93
CA GLU A 779 -14.47 -70.51 -10.94
C GLU A 779 -15.57 -70.23 -9.89
N VAL A 780 -15.70 -68.97 -9.45
CA VAL A 780 -16.72 -68.55 -8.47
C VAL A 780 -18.00 -68.11 -9.17
N TYR A 781 -17.88 -67.44 -10.31
CA TYR A 781 -18.98 -66.81 -11.05
C TYR A 781 -19.17 -67.36 -12.46
N VAL A 782 -20.39 -67.21 -12.97
CA VAL A 782 -20.73 -67.29 -14.39
C VAL A 782 -21.50 -66.01 -14.73
N TYR A 783 -21.16 -65.35 -15.83
CA TYR A 783 -21.80 -64.09 -16.26
C TYR A 783 -22.66 -64.31 -17.50
N ARG A 784 -23.83 -63.67 -17.57
CA ARG A 784 -24.68 -63.67 -18.75
C ARG A 784 -25.18 -62.28 -19.08
N SER A 785 -25.08 -61.87 -20.33
CA SER A 785 -25.70 -60.66 -20.87
C SER A 785 -26.28 -60.95 -22.25
N ALA A 786 -27.60 -60.88 -22.38
CA ALA A 786 -28.32 -61.37 -23.57
C ALA A 786 -27.89 -62.80 -23.95
N ASP A 787 -27.41 -63.01 -25.18
CA ASP A 787 -26.94 -64.31 -25.69
C ASP A 787 -25.49 -64.65 -25.27
N LEU A 788 -24.76 -63.68 -24.70
CA LEU A 788 -23.39 -63.88 -24.24
C LEU A 788 -23.39 -64.53 -22.86
N LEU A 789 -22.89 -65.76 -22.78
CA LEU A 789 -22.63 -66.46 -21.52
C LEU A 789 -21.13 -66.64 -21.35
N LEU A 790 -20.53 -66.15 -20.28
CA LEU A 790 -19.10 -66.26 -19.96
C LEU A 790 -18.88 -67.13 -18.72
N GLY A 791 -18.08 -68.18 -18.86
CA GLY A 791 -17.62 -69.02 -17.77
C GLY A 791 -16.11 -69.22 -17.76
N PRO A 792 -15.57 -70.03 -16.83
CA PRO A 792 -14.14 -70.26 -16.71
C PRO A 792 -13.53 -70.81 -18.00
N GLY A 793 -12.43 -70.21 -18.45
CA GLY A 793 -11.70 -70.62 -19.66
C GLY A 793 -12.20 -70.01 -20.97
N ASP A 794 -13.30 -69.24 -20.98
CA ASP A 794 -13.72 -68.46 -22.15
C ASP A 794 -12.79 -67.25 -22.40
N PRO A 795 -12.63 -66.79 -23.65
CA PRO A 795 -11.90 -65.55 -23.95
C PRO A 795 -12.58 -64.34 -23.29
N GLY A 796 -11.77 -63.37 -22.85
CA GLY A 796 -12.26 -62.17 -22.18
C GLY A 796 -13.26 -61.39 -23.04
N ALA A 797 -14.36 -60.97 -22.44
CA ALA A 797 -15.36 -60.11 -23.08
C ALA A 797 -15.72 -58.90 -22.20
N GLU A 798 -16.44 -57.96 -22.79
CA GLU A 798 -16.92 -56.77 -22.10
C GLU A 798 -18.00 -57.14 -21.07
N ILE A 799 -17.83 -56.69 -19.83
CA ILE A 799 -18.81 -56.89 -18.75
C ILE A 799 -19.58 -55.58 -18.60
N ARG A 800 -20.89 -55.65 -18.80
CA ARG A 800 -21.81 -54.53 -18.58
C ARG A 800 -22.35 -54.52 -17.17
N VAL A 801 -22.48 -53.34 -16.59
CA VAL A 801 -23.10 -53.10 -15.28
C VAL A 801 -24.49 -52.52 -15.51
N ASP A 802 -25.47 -53.40 -15.67
CA ASP A 802 -26.86 -53.02 -15.92
C ASP A 802 -27.85 -54.01 -15.27
N GLU A 803 -29.14 -53.73 -15.41
CA GLU A 803 -30.23 -54.56 -14.87
C GLU A 803 -30.54 -55.79 -15.73
N ASN A 804 -30.00 -55.87 -16.95
CA ASN A 804 -30.26 -56.97 -17.90
C ASN A 804 -29.17 -58.05 -17.86
N SER A 805 -28.01 -57.73 -17.27
CA SER A 805 -26.85 -58.58 -17.14
C SER A 805 -26.81 -59.24 -15.77
N MET A 806 -26.55 -60.55 -15.73
CA MET A 806 -26.67 -61.40 -14.55
C MET A 806 -25.34 -62.03 -14.18
N VAL A 807 -25.09 -62.14 -12.87
CA VAL A 807 -24.01 -62.92 -12.28
C VAL A 807 -24.63 -64.08 -11.51
N PHE A 808 -24.18 -65.29 -11.82
CA PHE A 808 -24.57 -66.53 -11.15
C PHE A 808 -23.40 -67.07 -10.33
N THR A 809 -23.68 -67.70 -9.20
CA THR A 809 -22.68 -68.55 -8.54
C THR A 809 -22.45 -69.81 -9.36
N MET A 810 -21.24 -70.33 -9.34
CA MET A 810 -20.91 -71.59 -10.03
C MET A 810 -21.82 -72.75 -9.61
N ALA A 811 -22.20 -72.82 -8.32
CA ALA A 811 -23.11 -73.84 -7.80
C ALA A 811 -24.51 -73.73 -8.44
N TYR A 812 -25.08 -72.53 -8.47
CA TYR A 812 -26.39 -72.27 -9.05
C TYR A 812 -26.40 -72.51 -10.56
N ALA A 813 -25.34 -72.08 -11.25
CA ALA A 813 -25.19 -72.27 -12.69
C ALA A 813 -25.13 -73.76 -13.08
N ARG A 814 -24.49 -74.61 -12.27
CA ARG A 814 -24.47 -76.07 -12.48
C ARG A 814 -25.81 -76.72 -12.20
N GLU A 815 -26.45 -76.35 -11.08
CA GLU A 815 -27.75 -76.91 -10.68
C GLU A 815 -28.86 -76.62 -11.70
N HIS A 816 -28.82 -75.45 -12.33
CA HIS A 816 -29.84 -74.99 -13.28
C HIS A 816 -29.45 -75.20 -14.75
N GLY A 817 -28.38 -75.96 -15.03
CA GLY A 817 -27.94 -76.27 -16.39
C GLY A 817 -27.48 -75.06 -17.21
N ILE A 818 -27.07 -73.98 -16.54
CA ILE A 818 -26.57 -72.75 -17.18
C ILE A 818 -25.10 -72.95 -17.61
N TRP A 819 -24.30 -73.69 -16.83
CA TRP A 819 -22.90 -73.99 -17.12
C TRP A 819 -22.51 -75.40 -16.65
N PRO A 820 -21.75 -76.21 -17.43
CA PRO A 820 -21.12 -75.90 -18.74
C PRO A 820 -22.13 -75.88 -19.90
N ARG A 821 -21.79 -75.18 -20.99
CA ARG A 821 -22.66 -75.06 -22.18
C ARG A 821 -23.03 -76.45 -22.73
N THR A 822 -24.30 -76.65 -23.05
CA THR A 822 -24.73 -77.81 -23.84
C THR A 822 -24.27 -77.59 -25.30
N PRO A 823 -23.55 -78.53 -25.94
CA PRO A 823 -23.04 -78.32 -27.30
C PRO A 823 -24.20 -78.29 -28.30
N ALA A 824 -24.36 -77.16 -29.01
CA ALA A 824 -25.28 -77.03 -30.14
C ALA A 824 -24.59 -77.39 -31.48
N PRO A 825 -25.29 -77.95 -32.48
CA PRO A 825 -24.71 -78.33 -33.78
C PRO A 825 -24.36 -77.08 -34.60
N GLY A 826 -23.19 -77.08 -35.23
CA GLY A 826 -22.60 -75.90 -35.88
C GLY A 826 -23.34 -75.39 -37.13
N PRO A 827 -23.11 -74.13 -37.57
CA PRO A 827 -23.69 -73.60 -38.79
C PRO A 827 -22.69 -73.52 -39.96
N GLY A 828 -23.13 -74.02 -41.12
CA GLY A 828 -22.64 -73.64 -42.46
C GLY A 828 -23.38 -72.39 -43.02
N PRO A 829 -23.20 -72.02 -44.30
CA PRO A 829 -22.66 -70.69 -44.67
C PRO A 829 -23.64 -69.65 -45.30
N GLN A 830 -23.18 -68.38 -45.29
CA GLN A 830 -23.53 -67.18 -46.11
C GLN A 830 -24.88 -66.46 -45.85
N PRO A 831 -25.05 -65.13 -46.12
CA PRO A 831 -24.36 -64.25 -47.11
C PRO A 831 -23.95 -62.83 -46.64
N THR A 832 -23.11 -62.13 -47.42
CA THR A 832 -22.84 -60.67 -47.38
C THR A 832 -23.58 -59.96 -48.53
N PRO A 833 -24.24 -58.81 -48.29
CA PRO A 833 -23.75 -57.49 -48.79
C PRO A 833 -24.29 -56.27 -47.96
N PRO A 834 -24.09 -54.98 -48.32
CA PRO A 834 -23.04 -54.32 -49.13
C PRO A 834 -22.18 -53.35 -48.28
N GLY A 835 -20.92 -53.17 -48.65
CA GLY A 835 -20.01 -52.25 -47.98
C GLY A 835 -20.23 -50.78 -48.38
N PRO A 836 -20.06 -49.82 -47.45
CA PRO A 836 -19.68 -48.46 -47.80
C PRO A 836 -18.15 -48.36 -47.94
N THR A 837 -17.77 -47.67 -49.02
CA THR A 837 -16.50 -47.04 -49.40
C THR A 837 -15.29 -47.14 -48.43
N PRO A 838 -14.11 -47.56 -48.92
CA PRO A 838 -12.89 -47.64 -48.10
C PRO A 838 -12.30 -46.26 -47.79
N LEU A 839 -11.92 -46.06 -46.53
CA LEU A 839 -10.88 -45.10 -46.13
C LEU A 839 -9.51 -45.58 -46.65
N PRO A 840 -8.55 -44.69 -46.91
CA PRO A 840 -7.36 -45.02 -47.66
C PRO A 840 -6.48 -46.02 -46.90
N THR A 841 -6.15 -47.14 -47.57
CA THR A 841 -5.07 -48.05 -47.16
C THR A 841 -3.76 -47.27 -47.00
N PRO A 842 -2.99 -47.50 -45.93
CA PRO A 842 -1.62 -46.98 -45.86
C PRO A 842 -0.79 -47.57 -47.01
N PRO A 843 0.18 -46.84 -47.56
CA PRO A 843 0.96 -47.30 -48.71
C PRO A 843 1.69 -48.62 -48.37
N PRO A 844 1.82 -49.56 -49.33
CA PRO A 844 2.57 -50.79 -49.11
C PRO A 844 4.04 -50.46 -48.84
N LEU A 845 4.62 -51.14 -47.83
CA LEU A 845 6.04 -51.07 -47.52
C LEU A 845 6.89 -51.41 -48.77
N PRO A 846 7.99 -50.68 -49.03
CA PRO A 846 8.87 -50.96 -50.16
C PRO A 846 9.49 -52.37 -50.06
N PRO A 847 9.70 -53.07 -51.20
CA PRO A 847 10.23 -54.43 -51.21
C PRO A 847 11.64 -54.49 -50.60
N GLY A 848 11.81 -55.34 -49.57
CA GLY A 848 13.09 -55.53 -48.87
C GLY A 848 13.14 -55.00 -47.43
N THR A 849 12.02 -54.52 -46.88
CA THR A 849 11.92 -53.96 -45.52
C THR A 849 11.39 -55.01 -44.53
N ILE A 850 11.98 -55.15 -43.33
CA ILE A 850 11.48 -56.00 -42.24
C ILE A 850 10.99 -55.12 -41.09
N GLU A 851 9.75 -55.31 -40.63
CA GLU A 851 9.23 -54.63 -39.44
C GLU A 851 9.43 -55.50 -38.20
N ILE A 852 9.95 -54.91 -37.13
CA ILE A 852 10.07 -55.52 -35.80
C ILE A 852 9.33 -54.66 -34.77
N ARG A 853 8.81 -55.30 -33.71
CA ARG A 853 8.00 -54.62 -32.68
C ARG A 853 8.35 -55.12 -31.28
N ALA A 854 8.27 -54.21 -30.32
CA ALA A 854 8.37 -54.52 -28.90
C ALA A 854 7.42 -53.63 -28.10
N GLU A 855 6.77 -54.21 -27.09
CA GLU A 855 5.92 -53.49 -26.14
C GLU A 855 6.44 -53.77 -24.73
N ALA A 856 6.99 -52.74 -24.10
CA ALA A 856 7.64 -52.79 -22.79
C ALA A 856 7.88 -51.35 -22.29
N PRO A 857 8.33 -51.14 -21.04
CA PRO A 857 8.87 -49.85 -20.60
C PRO A 857 9.88 -49.29 -21.62
N LEU A 858 9.84 -47.98 -21.92
CA LEU A 858 10.55 -47.36 -23.06
C LEU A 858 12.00 -47.84 -23.28
N LYS A 859 12.80 -47.92 -22.20
CA LYS A 859 14.19 -48.38 -22.27
C LYS A 859 14.30 -49.85 -22.66
N GLU A 860 13.44 -50.70 -22.10
CA GLU A 860 13.39 -52.13 -22.37
C GLU A 860 12.84 -52.41 -23.78
N ALA A 861 11.80 -51.67 -24.21
CA ALA A 861 11.25 -51.79 -25.56
C ALA A 861 12.28 -51.47 -26.64
N LEU A 862 13.04 -50.38 -26.48
CA LEU A 862 14.13 -50.05 -27.39
C LEU A 862 15.26 -51.09 -27.32
N THR A 863 15.62 -51.58 -26.14
CA THR A 863 16.64 -52.65 -25.98
C THR A 863 16.21 -53.92 -26.71
N HIS A 864 14.96 -54.34 -26.56
CA HIS A 864 14.41 -55.49 -27.28
C HIS A 864 14.41 -55.27 -28.80
N LEU A 865 14.12 -54.05 -29.28
CA LEU A 865 14.24 -53.72 -30.70
C LEU A 865 15.69 -53.84 -31.21
N TRP A 866 16.67 -53.35 -30.45
CA TRP A 866 18.09 -53.46 -30.83
C TRP A 866 18.54 -54.91 -30.89
N ASP A 867 18.16 -55.73 -29.91
CA ASP A 867 18.51 -57.15 -29.88
C ASP A 867 17.86 -57.90 -31.03
N GLN A 868 16.56 -57.67 -31.30
CA GLN A 868 15.87 -58.23 -32.45
C GLN A 868 16.52 -57.81 -33.78
N ALA A 869 16.90 -56.54 -33.91
CA ALA A 869 17.55 -56.02 -35.11
C ALA A 869 18.95 -56.63 -35.34
N ARG A 870 19.76 -56.81 -34.28
CA ARG A 870 21.09 -57.43 -34.35
C ARG A 870 21.05 -58.90 -34.79
N THR A 871 19.96 -59.62 -34.53
CA THR A 871 19.79 -60.99 -35.07
C THR A 871 19.60 -61.03 -36.59
N LYS A 872 19.36 -59.87 -37.24
CA LYS A 872 19.16 -59.75 -38.69
C LYS A 872 20.42 -59.16 -39.34
N THR A 873 21.35 -60.04 -39.70
CA THR A 873 22.68 -59.67 -40.22
C THR A 873 22.60 -58.85 -41.52
N GLY A 874 23.29 -57.71 -41.56
CA GLY A 874 23.35 -56.84 -42.75
C GLY A 874 22.18 -55.86 -42.92
N MET A 875 21.38 -55.65 -41.87
CA MET A 875 20.29 -54.66 -41.86
C MET A 875 20.59 -53.48 -40.92
N GLN A 876 20.11 -52.30 -41.30
CA GLN A 876 20.16 -51.06 -40.53
C GLN A 876 18.72 -50.61 -40.25
N ILE A 877 18.53 -49.85 -39.16
CA ILE A 877 17.20 -49.31 -38.83
C ILE A 877 16.95 -48.03 -39.63
N ARG A 878 15.97 -48.06 -40.52
CA ARG A 878 15.55 -46.92 -41.32
C ARG A 878 14.62 -45.99 -40.54
N SER A 879 13.65 -46.55 -39.83
CA SER A 879 12.69 -45.75 -39.07
C SER A 879 12.32 -46.43 -37.76
N ILE A 880 11.99 -45.62 -36.76
CA ILE A 880 11.47 -46.05 -35.45
C ILE A 880 10.21 -45.27 -35.17
N ARG A 881 9.11 -45.95 -34.88
CA ARG A 881 7.87 -45.35 -34.41
C ARG A 881 7.62 -45.74 -32.95
N LEU A 882 7.40 -44.75 -32.10
CA LEU A 882 7.08 -44.93 -30.69
C LEU A 882 5.67 -44.43 -30.44
N ARG A 883 4.81 -45.30 -29.93
CA ARG A 883 3.50 -44.94 -29.40
C ARG A 883 3.55 -45.04 -27.88
N VAL A 884 3.35 -43.91 -27.21
CA VAL A 884 3.34 -43.84 -25.75
C VAL A 884 1.89 -43.90 -25.28
N PHE A 885 1.59 -44.81 -24.36
CA PHE A 885 0.22 -45.03 -23.89
C PHE A 885 -0.18 -44.07 -22.75
N ASP A 886 0.79 -43.53 -22.01
CA ASP A 886 0.54 -42.52 -20.98
C ASP A 886 0.66 -41.10 -21.55
N ALA A 887 -0.41 -40.32 -21.43
CA ALA A 887 -0.51 -38.97 -21.99
C ALA A 887 0.51 -37.97 -21.39
N ASP A 888 0.78 -38.05 -20.10
CA ASP A 888 1.69 -37.12 -19.42
C ASP A 888 3.16 -37.43 -19.76
N GLU A 889 3.50 -38.71 -19.82
CA GLU A 889 4.80 -39.17 -20.30
C GLU A 889 5.01 -38.89 -21.79
N ALA A 890 3.96 -39.07 -22.60
CA ALA A 890 3.98 -38.73 -24.02
C ALA A 890 4.33 -37.25 -24.20
N LEU A 891 3.66 -36.34 -23.49
CA LEU A 891 3.96 -34.90 -23.56
C LEU A 891 5.35 -34.54 -23.03
N ARG A 892 5.88 -35.26 -22.03
CA ARG A 892 7.27 -35.06 -21.54
C ARG A 892 8.29 -35.51 -22.56
N LEU A 893 8.05 -36.63 -23.25
CA LEU A 893 8.93 -37.17 -24.29
C LEU A 893 9.09 -36.19 -25.46
N LEU A 894 8.08 -35.36 -25.76
CA LEU A 894 8.15 -34.37 -26.84
C LEU A 894 9.40 -33.46 -26.76
N ASN A 895 9.81 -33.07 -25.54
CA ASN A 895 10.96 -32.19 -25.33
C ASN A 895 12.31 -32.87 -25.64
N SER A 896 12.37 -34.21 -25.58
CA SER A 896 13.60 -34.96 -25.87
C SER A 896 13.72 -35.39 -27.33
N MET A 897 12.60 -35.32 -28.07
CA MET A 897 12.51 -35.66 -29.49
C MET A 897 13.11 -34.58 -30.41
N THR A 898 13.32 -33.36 -29.92
CA THR A 898 14.01 -32.31 -30.69
C THR A 898 15.52 -32.53 -30.72
N GLY A 899 16.12 -32.47 -31.91
CA GLY A 899 17.59 -32.48 -32.08
C GLY A 899 18.24 -33.85 -31.83
N ILE A 900 17.64 -34.91 -32.35
CA ILE A 900 18.25 -36.24 -32.40
C ILE A 900 19.22 -36.28 -33.60
N PRO A 901 20.54 -36.46 -33.38
CA PRO A 901 21.51 -36.46 -34.46
C PRO A 901 21.22 -37.57 -35.49
N GLY A 902 21.25 -37.23 -36.77
CA GLY A 902 21.10 -38.20 -37.87
C GLY A 902 19.67 -38.69 -38.14
N ALA A 903 18.67 -38.24 -37.37
CA ALA A 903 17.25 -38.58 -37.60
C ALA A 903 16.41 -37.34 -37.94
N GLU A 904 15.57 -37.47 -38.96
CA GLU A 904 14.39 -36.63 -39.12
C GLU A 904 13.31 -37.11 -38.16
N THR A 905 12.76 -36.18 -37.37
CA THR A 905 11.78 -36.51 -36.33
C THR A 905 10.45 -35.84 -36.66
N SER A 906 9.37 -36.61 -36.57
CA SER A 906 8.01 -36.10 -36.66
C SER A 906 7.18 -36.60 -35.48
N VAL A 907 6.13 -35.86 -35.15
CA VAL A 907 5.16 -36.22 -34.14
C VAL A 907 3.76 -36.05 -34.70
N GLU A 908 2.93 -37.03 -34.39
CA GLU A 908 1.50 -36.99 -34.62
C GLU A 908 0.80 -36.94 -33.26
N ILE A 909 -0.06 -35.94 -33.08
CA ILE A 909 -0.85 -35.70 -31.87
C ILE A 909 -2.30 -35.75 -32.29
N THR A 910 -3.06 -36.69 -31.74
CA THR A 910 -4.52 -36.68 -31.80
C THR A 910 -5.04 -36.46 -30.40
N ALA A 911 -5.70 -35.34 -30.19
CA ALA A 911 -6.17 -34.87 -28.90
C ALA A 911 -7.65 -34.49 -29.01
N ALA A 912 -8.48 -35.05 -28.15
CA ALA A 912 -9.89 -34.68 -28.01
C ALA A 912 -10.16 -34.32 -26.56
N TYR A 913 -10.92 -33.26 -26.31
CA TYR A 913 -11.40 -32.97 -24.96
C TYR A 913 -12.77 -32.31 -24.96
N GLU A 914 -13.52 -32.56 -23.88
CA GLU A 914 -14.80 -31.91 -23.60
C GLU A 914 -14.69 -31.04 -22.36
N THR A 915 -15.12 -29.78 -22.45
CA THR A 915 -15.16 -28.86 -21.31
C THR A 915 -16.31 -29.21 -20.37
N SER A 916 -16.24 -28.73 -19.13
CA SER A 916 -17.30 -28.92 -18.14
C SER A 916 -18.66 -28.31 -18.52
N THR A 917 -18.72 -27.49 -19.57
CA THR A 917 -19.95 -26.89 -20.13
C THR A 917 -20.46 -27.62 -21.37
N GLY A 918 -19.85 -28.74 -21.76
CA GLY A 918 -20.25 -29.56 -22.92
C GLY A 918 -19.68 -29.10 -24.26
N SER A 919 -18.63 -28.26 -24.27
CA SER A 919 -17.97 -27.85 -25.52
C SER A 919 -16.88 -28.85 -25.88
N THR A 920 -16.88 -29.36 -27.11
CA THR A 920 -15.87 -30.31 -27.58
C THR A 920 -14.81 -29.64 -28.46
N LEU A 921 -13.58 -30.14 -28.38
CA LEU A 921 -12.50 -29.81 -29.30
C LEU A 921 -11.77 -31.10 -29.70
N ASP A 922 -11.75 -31.36 -31.01
CA ASP A 922 -10.91 -32.39 -31.63
C ASP A 922 -9.76 -31.73 -32.38
N LEU A 923 -8.54 -32.17 -32.13
CA LEU A 923 -7.32 -31.63 -32.71
C LEU A 923 -6.41 -32.76 -33.18
N THR A 924 -6.04 -32.70 -34.46
CA THR A 924 -4.97 -33.52 -35.03
C THR A 924 -3.84 -32.60 -35.48
N PHE A 925 -2.63 -32.87 -35.01
CA PHE A 925 -1.41 -32.19 -35.41
C PHE A 925 -0.41 -33.23 -35.93
N GLU A 926 0.12 -33.00 -37.13
CA GLU A 926 1.22 -33.79 -37.70
C GLU A 926 2.31 -32.81 -38.13
N GLY A 927 3.54 -33.00 -37.62
CA GLY A 927 4.63 -32.09 -37.94
C GLY A 927 5.90 -32.31 -37.14
N ALA A 928 6.80 -31.32 -37.15
CA ALA A 928 8.06 -31.40 -36.44
C ALA A 928 7.85 -31.25 -34.91
N PRO A 929 8.63 -31.95 -34.06
CA PRO A 929 8.52 -31.84 -32.60
C PRO A 929 8.68 -30.42 -32.05
N LYS A 930 9.43 -29.55 -32.74
CA LYS A 930 9.62 -28.15 -32.35
C LYS A 930 8.30 -27.35 -32.44
N ASP A 931 7.52 -27.56 -33.49
CA ASP A 931 6.27 -26.85 -33.72
C ASP A 931 5.15 -27.40 -32.82
N ALA A 932 5.22 -28.71 -32.53
CA ALA A 932 4.35 -29.38 -31.58
C ALA A 932 4.48 -28.86 -30.13
N LEU A 933 5.57 -28.17 -29.76
CA LEU A 933 5.72 -27.59 -28.42
C LEU A 933 4.65 -26.54 -28.14
N VAL A 934 4.26 -25.74 -29.15
CA VAL A 934 3.18 -24.74 -29.03
C VAL A 934 1.83 -25.43 -28.82
N VAL A 935 1.60 -26.54 -29.54
CA VAL A 935 0.40 -27.38 -29.38
C VAL A 935 0.34 -27.97 -27.98
N LYS A 936 1.48 -28.45 -27.45
CA LYS A 936 1.59 -28.92 -26.06
C LYS A 936 1.28 -27.81 -25.06
N GLU A 937 1.81 -26.60 -25.22
CA GLU A 937 1.52 -25.47 -24.32
C GLU A 937 0.05 -25.06 -24.34
N PHE A 938 -0.62 -25.19 -25.50
CA PHE A 938 -2.06 -24.98 -25.62
C PHE A 938 -2.87 -26.11 -24.96
N LEU A 939 -2.55 -27.37 -25.24
CA LEU A 939 -3.31 -28.52 -24.74
C LEU A 939 -3.13 -28.74 -23.24
N GLN A 940 -1.93 -28.52 -22.69
CA GLN A 940 -1.60 -28.84 -21.29
C GLN A 940 -2.51 -28.16 -20.23
N PRO A 941 -2.81 -26.85 -20.30
CA PRO A 941 -3.76 -26.22 -19.37
C PRO A 941 -5.21 -26.65 -19.63
N GLN A 942 -5.59 -26.93 -20.89
CA GLN A 942 -6.96 -27.36 -21.23
C GLN A 942 -7.22 -28.79 -20.76
N PHE A 943 -6.26 -29.70 -20.91
CA PHE A 943 -6.31 -31.08 -20.42
C PHE A 943 -6.27 -31.20 -18.89
N ARG A 944 -5.85 -30.13 -18.19
CA ARG A 944 -5.96 -30.01 -16.72
C ARG A 944 -7.37 -29.58 -16.28
N SER A 945 -8.14 -28.94 -17.15
CA SER A 945 -9.45 -28.36 -16.85
C SER A 945 -10.63 -29.06 -17.55
N ALA A 946 -10.37 -29.95 -18.52
CA ALA A 946 -11.36 -30.75 -19.22
C ALA A 946 -11.97 -31.87 -18.36
N GLY A 947 -13.23 -32.22 -18.67
CA GLY A 947 -13.98 -33.29 -18.00
C GLY A 947 -13.67 -34.69 -18.55
N GLU A 948 -13.58 -34.82 -19.88
CA GLU A 948 -13.07 -36.00 -20.58
C GLU A 948 -11.93 -35.57 -21.51
N LYS A 949 -10.90 -36.42 -21.62
CA LYS A 949 -9.72 -36.15 -22.46
C LYS A 949 -9.19 -37.44 -23.06
N ASP A 950 -8.91 -37.39 -24.35
CA ASP A 950 -8.20 -38.44 -25.08
C ASP A 950 -6.95 -37.83 -25.71
N LEU A 951 -5.81 -38.48 -25.55
CA LEU A 951 -4.55 -38.06 -26.15
C LEU A 951 -3.81 -39.29 -26.64
N THR A 952 -3.70 -39.41 -27.96
CA THR A 952 -2.79 -40.34 -28.60
C THR A 952 -1.64 -39.55 -29.23
N MET A 953 -0.40 -39.89 -28.85
CA MET A 953 0.79 -39.33 -29.46
C MET A 953 1.69 -40.42 -30.02
N SER A 954 2.12 -40.24 -31.25
CA SER A 954 3.08 -41.11 -31.92
C SER A 954 4.28 -40.30 -32.38
N TYR A 955 5.47 -40.83 -32.11
CA TYR A 955 6.74 -40.24 -32.51
C TYR A 955 7.38 -41.09 -33.59
N SER A 956 7.81 -40.48 -34.68
CA SER A 956 8.56 -41.18 -35.73
C SER A 956 9.96 -40.57 -35.88
N LEU A 957 10.97 -41.44 -35.89
CA LEU A 957 12.35 -41.09 -36.19
C LEU A 957 12.75 -41.79 -37.48
N THR A 958 13.23 -41.06 -38.48
CA THR A 958 13.66 -41.61 -39.77
C THR A 958 15.12 -41.25 -40.03
N TYR A 959 15.95 -42.26 -40.27
CA TYR A 959 17.38 -42.12 -40.53
C TYR A 959 17.63 -42.31 -42.02
N ALA A 960 17.98 -41.23 -42.73
CA ALA A 960 18.18 -41.27 -44.18
C ALA A 960 19.29 -42.24 -44.62
N ALA A 961 20.35 -42.38 -43.83
CA ALA A 961 21.47 -43.30 -44.07
C ALA A 961 21.36 -44.65 -43.32
N GLY A 962 20.26 -44.87 -42.58
CA GLY A 962 20.11 -46.00 -41.66
C GLY A 962 20.91 -45.85 -40.36
N LEU A 963 20.31 -46.21 -39.23
CA LEU A 963 21.00 -46.27 -37.94
C LEU A 963 21.79 -47.58 -37.84
N SER A 964 23.12 -47.47 -37.69
CA SER A 964 24.01 -48.62 -37.51
C SER A 964 23.88 -49.22 -36.10
N LEU A 965 23.95 -50.55 -36.00
CA LEU A 965 23.81 -51.29 -34.75
C LEU A 965 25.15 -51.72 -34.13
N ASP A 966 26.26 -51.46 -34.83
CA ASP A 966 27.63 -51.88 -34.48
C ASP A 966 28.36 -50.91 -33.53
N GLY A 967 27.71 -49.79 -33.16
CA GLY A 967 28.23 -48.77 -32.24
C GLY A 967 27.36 -48.56 -30.98
N ASP A 968 27.70 -47.55 -30.17
CA ASP A 968 26.99 -47.21 -28.92
C ASP A 968 25.81 -46.23 -29.13
N GLU A 969 25.55 -45.81 -30.37
CA GLU A 969 24.49 -44.86 -30.72
C GLU A 969 23.06 -45.35 -30.36
N PRO A 970 22.66 -46.61 -30.60
CA PRO A 970 21.33 -47.10 -30.21
C PRO A 970 21.13 -47.07 -28.68
N GLN A 971 22.20 -47.36 -27.93
CA GLN A 971 22.15 -47.35 -26.46
C GLN A 971 22.07 -45.91 -25.93
N LYS A 972 22.84 -44.98 -26.51
CA LYS A 972 22.77 -43.55 -26.19
C LYS A 972 21.41 -42.95 -26.49
N LEU A 973 20.76 -43.36 -27.60
CA LEU A 973 19.40 -42.95 -27.93
C LEU A 973 18.41 -43.44 -26.88
N ALA A 974 18.46 -44.73 -26.52
CA ALA A 974 17.59 -45.30 -25.49
C ALA A 974 17.77 -44.62 -24.13
N GLU A 975 19.01 -44.34 -23.72
CA GLU A 975 19.30 -43.61 -22.47
C GLU A 975 18.81 -42.17 -22.50
N ARG A 976 18.95 -41.46 -23.64
CA ARG A 976 18.47 -40.09 -23.79
C ARG A 976 16.95 -40.00 -23.69
N LEU A 977 16.22 -40.92 -24.32
CA LEU A 977 14.76 -40.93 -24.30
C LEU A 977 14.20 -41.40 -22.94
N ALA A 978 14.84 -42.40 -22.31
CA ALA A 978 14.42 -42.94 -21.01
C ALA A 978 14.58 -41.97 -19.82
N ARG A 979 15.30 -40.85 -19.98
CA ARG A 979 15.37 -39.79 -18.95
C ARG A 979 14.05 -39.04 -18.77
N PHE A 980 13.15 -39.10 -19.75
CA PHE A 980 11.95 -38.26 -19.80
C PHE A 980 10.63 -39.04 -19.83
N ALA A 981 10.68 -40.35 -20.13
CA ALA A 981 9.55 -41.27 -20.01
C ALA A 981 10.04 -42.65 -19.57
N THR A 982 9.27 -43.31 -18.71
CA THR A 982 9.63 -44.60 -18.08
C THR A 982 8.56 -45.66 -18.25
N GLY A 983 7.38 -45.27 -18.71
CA GLY A 983 6.22 -46.10 -18.92
C GLY A 983 6.28 -46.95 -20.18
N THR A 984 5.26 -47.78 -20.32
CA THR A 984 5.12 -48.73 -21.40
C THR A 984 4.87 -48.02 -22.72
N VAL A 985 5.63 -48.41 -23.74
CA VAL A 985 5.47 -47.91 -25.10
C VAL A 985 5.38 -49.08 -26.06
N GLU A 986 4.64 -48.89 -27.15
CA GLU A 986 4.78 -49.73 -28.33
C GLU A 986 5.84 -49.11 -29.24
N ALA A 987 6.96 -49.81 -29.42
CA ALA A 987 8.04 -49.40 -30.29
C ALA A 987 8.08 -50.31 -31.52
N ARG A 988 8.06 -49.71 -32.72
CA ARG A 988 8.16 -50.40 -34.00
C ARG A 988 9.36 -49.87 -34.76
N ALA A 989 10.11 -50.74 -35.42
CA ALA A 989 11.23 -50.33 -36.25
C ALA A 989 11.21 -51.00 -37.62
N GLU A 990 11.51 -50.23 -38.65
CA GLU A 990 11.66 -50.72 -40.03
C GLU A 990 13.15 -50.90 -40.34
N LEU A 991 13.51 -52.12 -40.74
CA LEU A 991 14.86 -52.52 -41.11
C LEU A 991 15.01 -52.54 -42.62
N VAL A 992 16.10 -51.97 -43.14
CA VAL A 992 16.49 -52.06 -44.55
C VAL A 992 17.90 -52.63 -44.67
N ARG A 993 18.22 -53.25 -45.81
CA ARG A 993 19.61 -53.67 -46.08
C ARG A 993 20.48 -52.43 -46.23
N GLY A 994 21.57 -52.36 -45.47
CA GLY A 994 22.53 -51.26 -45.58
C GLY A 994 23.19 -51.24 -46.96
N GLU A 995 23.30 -50.06 -47.58
CA GLU A 995 24.12 -49.89 -48.78
C GLU A 995 25.59 -50.10 -48.39
N ARG A 996 26.30 -50.99 -49.08
CA ARG A 996 27.74 -51.13 -48.89
C ARG A 996 28.44 -49.90 -49.47
N SER A 997 28.92 -49.03 -48.60
CA SER A 997 30.11 -48.20 -48.82
C SER A 997 30.81 -47.93 -47.51
#